data_AF-A0A4Y9ZCF7-F1
#
_entry.id   AF-A0A4Y9ZCF7-F1
#
_cell.length_a   1.000
_cell.length_b   1.000
_cell.length_c   1.000
_cell.angle_alpha   90.00
_cell.angle_beta   90.00
_cell.angle_gamma   90.00
#
_symmetry.space_group_name_H-M   'P 1'
#
loop_
_entity.id
_entity.type
_entity.pdbx_description
1 polymer ?
#
loop_
_entity_poly.entity_id
_entity_poly.type
_entity_poly.pdbx_seq_one_letter_code
_entity_poly.pdbx_strand_id
1 'polypeptide(L)'
;MQFSRTFLSAFLLVFVLAASPALGAPRHGGDDDGGRDRDGDRDGDRDRGNDDRPPTVPGPRHVPWANVILDTVKQFVRNPHNKYTYSRSYRHCTTAAGTDTGAGAGADECSTVSYGGGASPASLSWPVAARRRAETDSVEDVDPFVGMRSRGLMCSCGGWGWGWEEWEWESRDGAVMVELAGMSGVGSRMRGAHGCSRAKNAWMLDAFVRPPRPHVPFGRKAEELFLSVPNAASAINASRQYAGKPHLAGSDGDLQTAMDFLALLQRELNISKPSSAPIFPAGSEASRNATLSISNLTEPTAWIDVYYPVMNTPVSHSLEILDGDSVAWKAQLEEVVDHPDKDGDAWAYSDAVPAWHGLSRGGQAEGKLIYANYGSKSDYDDLVEKGVNFTGAIVLARYGGIFRGLKVKGAQELGAAGILIYSDPRDDGSVTTANGYQAYALGTPRPARNPTSVQRGSVQFLSIYPGDPTTPGYPAYENSTRTNGTNIPDIPSLPISWTNAQVLLKEIEGGKGRTVRLVNSVDDKVIPIWNPMGVIPGYIKDEVVIIGNHRDAWVLGAADPTSGTASVHEVIRGFGALLKEGWKPLRTIVFASWDAEEYGLIGSTEWGEDFKDWIKENVVAYLNLDSSVSGSRFDARASPSLSHLVRSTAEQIPHPYDPTRTLWDASEDSGTYLGEDTEGDVWAEATDSIGVKPLGSGSDFTVFLQHIGVASADAGGFGATRSDPVYHYHSVYDSEPWMETYGDIGFLKHVAVSKNLGLQALRIANAIVLPFNTTHYAFQLDEYLDIVEALASQSPVVPNLAPLRASIKALQFASLKLDHEKFYAEKYLRRLIRRWRWWHHCKKTVKKFGMKVKNVLGFKSEEEVHSKEIHMPEYTAANGQRIRPRVGRYPAWLKEQEEKAKEEAAWPPHLPHPHLPHPHSFPHALFFIPLAFRSPLGFARRTSHFGFLPAHSYTTLHIYLYPSSFISHSPHPASACMHIRPVPPTRPCTCPVSVCPHAHTYIHSLPFSSLELVHT
;
A
#
# COMPACT_ATOMS: atom_id res chain seq x y z
N MET A 1 -45.81 -24.05 5.82
CA MET A 1 -46.90 -23.17 5.33
C MET A 1 -46.46 -22.54 4.01
N GLN A 2 -47.37 -22.37 3.06
CA GLN A 2 -47.20 -21.42 1.94
C GLN A 2 -47.92 -20.11 2.30
N PHE A 3 -47.30 -18.96 2.01
CA PHE A 3 -47.92 -17.66 1.68
C PHE A 3 -46.71 -16.73 1.39
N SER A 4 -46.30 -16.57 0.12
CA SER A 4 -46.86 -15.63 -0.86
C SER A 4 -46.79 -14.17 -0.38
N ARG A 5 -45.81 -13.42 -0.93
CA ARG A 5 -45.67 -11.96 -0.75
C ARG A 5 -46.49 -11.25 -1.83
N THR A 6 -47.39 -10.34 -1.44
CA THR A 6 -47.69 -9.06 -2.13
C THR A 6 -48.75 -8.29 -1.34
N PHE A 7 -48.40 -7.14 -0.74
CA PHE A 7 -49.21 -5.90 -0.71
C PHE A 7 -48.40 -4.74 -0.11
N LEU A 8 -48.86 -3.51 -0.37
CA LEU A 8 -48.36 -2.19 0.06
C LEU A 8 -46.93 -1.79 -0.36
N SER A 9 -46.88 -0.82 -1.26
CA SER A 9 -46.11 0.41 -1.05
C SER A 9 -47.08 1.54 -0.67
N ALA A 10 -46.54 2.68 -0.19
CA ALA A 10 -47.23 3.92 0.23
C ALA A 10 -47.84 3.93 1.67
N PHE A 11 -47.72 5.11 2.30
CA PHE A 11 -47.91 5.42 3.74
C PHE A 11 -46.95 4.64 4.69
N LEU A 12 -46.20 5.26 5.61
CA LEU A 12 -46.27 6.60 6.22
C LEU A 12 -45.01 7.47 6.01
N LEU A 13 -45.22 8.79 6.17
CA LEU A 13 -44.26 9.76 6.70
C LEU A 13 -44.91 10.38 7.98
N VAL A 14 -44.11 11.09 8.80
CA VAL A 14 -44.52 11.99 9.92
C VAL A 14 -44.62 11.37 11.33
N PHE A 15 -44.05 12.11 12.30
CA PHE A 15 -44.03 11.98 13.78
C PHE A 15 -43.22 10.81 14.40
N VAL A 16 -42.46 10.98 15.50
CA VAL A 16 -42.26 12.12 16.44
C VAL A 16 -40.77 12.40 16.70
N LEU A 17 -40.41 13.67 16.92
CA LEU A 17 -39.15 14.11 17.55
C LEU A 17 -39.44 14.68 18.96
N ALA A 18 -38.69 14.24 19.98
CA ALA A 18 -38.57 14.86 21.30
C ALA A 18 -37.31 14.31 22.00
N ALA A 19 -36.55 15.07 22.82
CA ALA A 19 -36.82 16.41 23.35
C ALA A 19 -35.52 17.24 23.50
N SER A 20 -35.69 18.57 23.54
CA SER A 20 -34.71 19.53 24.07
C SER A 20 -35.44 20.55 24.95
N PRO A 21 -34.90 20.96 26.11
CA PRO A 21 -35.40 22.12 26.84
C PRO A 21 -34.87 23.43 26.20
N ALA A 22 -35.64 24.51 26.33
CA ALA A 22 -35.27 25.85 25.84
C ALA A 22 -35.14 26.84 27.01
N LEU A 23 -34.49 27.99 26.75
CA LEU A 23 -34.54 29.32 27.41
C LEU A 23 -33.18 30.02 27.16
N GLY A 24 -33.08 31.30 26.77
CA GLY A 24 -34.10 32.28 26.35
C GLY A 24 -33.43 33.62 25.96
N ALA A 25 -34.08 34.45 25.14
CA ALA A 25 -33.54 35.74 24.66
C ALA A 25 -34.16 36.95 25.40
N PRO A 26 -33.38 38.04 25.61
CA PRO A 26 -33.65 39.35 24.94
C PRO A 26 -32.34 40.12 24.56
N ARG A 27 -32.28 41.23 23.79
CA ARG A 27 -33.20 42.02 22.92
C ARG A 27 -32.40 43.08 22.11
N HIS A 28 -32.89 43.44 20.92
CA HIS A 28 -32.82 44.74 20.18
C HIS A 28 -31.53 45.58 19.97
N GLY A 29 -31.46 46.21 18.79
CA GLY A 29 -30.47 47.21 18.32
C GLY A 29 -29.51 46.61 17.28
N GLY A 30 -29.35 47.10 16.04
CA GLY A 30 -29.91 48.29 15.38
C GLY A 30 -29.08 49.56 15.63
N ASP A 31 -28.62 50.32 14.64
CA ASP A 31 -28.71 50.19 13.16
C ASP A 31 -27.49 50.89 12.48
N ASP A 32 -27.42 50.83 11.15
CA ASP A 32 -26.77 51.74 10.18
C ASP A 32 -25.21 51.90 10.06
N ASP A 33 -24.79 51.75 8.78
CA ASP A 33 -23.84 52.56 7.97
C ASP A 33 -22.33 52.72 8.27
N GLY A 34 -21.58 52.79 7.16
CA GLY A 34 -20.29 53.48 7.02
C GLY A 34 -19.03 52.71 7.46
N GLY A 35 -18.09 52.33 6.60
CA GLY A 35 -17.97 52.48 5.15
C GLY A 35 -16.73 53.27 4.71
N ARG A 36 -15.78 52.55 4.07
CA ARG A 36 -14.62 53.02 3.28
C ARG A 36 -13.34 53.53 3.98
N ASP A 37 -12.29 52.76 3.69
CA ASP A 37 -11.06 53.17 2.98
C ASP A 37 -9.91 53.91 3.68
N ARG A 38 -8.71 53.39 3.36
CA ARG A 38 -7.38 54.02 3.19
C ARG A 38 -6.42 54.13 4.38
N ASP A 39 -5.36 53.32 4.26
CA ASP A 39 -3.97 53.76 4.06
C ASP A 39 -3.39 54.77 5.07
N GLY A 40 -2.53 54.27 5.98
CA GLY A 40 -1.88 55.05 7.05
C GLY A 40 -0.49 54.53 7.47
N ASP A 41 0.29 54.15 6.47
CA ASP A 41 1.71 53.73 6.47
C ASP A 41 2.65 54.34 7.56
N ARG A 42 3.55 53.49 8.12
CA ARG A 42 4.83 53.75 8.86
C ARG A 42 4.95 53.64 10.40
N ASP A 43 5.89 52.75 10.79
CA ASP A 43 7.14 52.99 11.54
C ASP A 43 7.17 54.04 12.68
N GLY A 44 7.49 53.58 13.91
CA GLY A 44 7.56 54.44 15.11
C GLY A 44 8.32 53.84 16.30
N ASP A 45 9.44 53.18 16.01
CA ASP A 45 10.42 52.50 16.89
C ASP A 45 10.68 53.09 18.32
N ARG A 46 10.94 52.16 19.26
CA ARG A 46 11.85 52.23 20.43
C ARG A 46 11.41 52.67 21.86
N ASP A 47 11.75 51.76 22.78
CA ASP A 47 12.41 51.93 24.11
C ASP A 47 11.64 52.22 25.44
N ARG A 48 11.70 51.20 26.32
CA ARG A 48 11.98 51.20 27.79
C ARG A 48 10.94 51.74 28.79
N GLY A 49 10.63 50.89 29.78
CA GLY A 49 9.95 51.25 31.03
C GLY A 49 9.73 50.04 31.95
N ASN A 50 10.75 49.61 32.68
CA ASN A 50 10.69 48.48 33.62
C ASN A 50 10.40 48.95 35.05
N ASP A 51 9.42 48.37 35.74
CA ASP A 51 9.26 48.51 37.20
C ASP A 51 8.55 47.29 37.85
N ASP A 52 8.71 47.11 39.15
CA ASP A 52 8.51 45.82 39.86
C ASP A 52 7.11 45.55 40.48
N ARG A 53 6.68 44.26 40.37
CA ARG A 53 5.99 43.36 41.33
C ARG A 53 5.25 43.90 42.61
N PRO A 54 4.36 43.10 43.24
CA PRO A 54 3.25 42.24 42.74
C PRO A 54 1.95 42.42 43.60
N PRO A 55 0.87 41.64 43.38
CA PRO A 55 0.26 40.97 44.56
C PRO A 55 -0.41 39.59 44.34
N THR A 56 0.00 38.63 45.19
CA THR A 56 -0.75 37.53 45.84
C THR A 56 -1.91 36.75 45.17
N VAL A 57 -1.71 35.43 45.13
CA VAL A 57 -2.63 34.31 44.82
C VAL A 57 -3.83 34.19 45.77
N PRO A 58 -5.01 33.79 45.26
CA PRO A 58 -5.66 32.52 45.65
C PRO A 58 -5.90 31.65 44.40
N GLY A 59 -5.73 30.33 44.39
CA GLY A 59 -5.70 29.36 45.48
C GLY A 59 -6.66 28.21 45.11
N PRO A 60 -6.26 27.27 44.23
CA PRO A 60 -7.17 26.32 43.58
C PRO A 60 -7.71 25.26 44.57
N ARG A 61 -8.99 24.92 44.45
CA ARG A 61 -9.64 23.88 45.28
C ARG A 61 -9.57 22.52 44.59
N HIS A 62 -8.77 21.61 45.13
CA HIS A 62 -8.82 20.19 44.77
C HIS A 62 -10.01 19.48 45.44
N VAL A 63 -10.86 18.83 44.64
CA VAL A 63 -11.45 17.51 44.93
C VAL A 63 -11.80 16.81 43.60
N PRO A 64 -11.76 15.47 43.50
CA PRO A 64 -11.39 14.80 42.24
C PRO A 64 -12.56 14.14 41.49
N TRP A 65 -12.39 14.00 40.17
CA TRP A 65 -13.26 13.17 39.31
C TRP A 65 -12.56 11.88 38.90
N ALA A 66 -12.61 10.90 39.80
CA ALA A 66 -12.43 9.49 39.49
C ALA A 66 -13.70 8.72 39.88
N ASN A 67 -13.99 7.61 39.20
CA ASN A 67 -15.13 6.70 39.45
C ASN A 67 -16.54 7.16 39.00
N VAL A 68 -16.74 7.46 37.70
CA VAL A 68 -18.09 7.38 37.06
C VAL A 68 -18.07 6.62 35.70
N ILE A 69 -17.26 5.57 35.58
CA ILE A 69 -17.38 4.56 34.49
C ILE A 69 -17.31 3.15 35.10
N LEU A 70 -18.27 2.79 35.98
CA LEU A 70 -18.31 1.45 36.58
C LEU A 70 -19.70 0.93 37.02
N ASP A 71 -20.80 1.50 36.51
CA ASP A 71 -22.17 1.04 36.82
C ASP A 71 -23.03 0.62 35.60
N THR A 72 -22.74 1.11 34.38
CA THR A 72 -23.57 0.83 33.18
C THR A 72 -23.54 -0.64 32.71
N VAL A 73 -22.59 -1.45 33.20
CA VAL A 73 -22.36 -2.84 32.75
C VAL A 73 -23.04 -3.88 33.66
N LYS A 74 -23.72 -3.48 34.75
CA LYS A 74 -24.25 -4.39 35.78
C LYS A 74 -25.78 -4.62 35.77
N GLN A 75 -26.49 -4.30 34.68
CA GLN A 75 -27.96 -4.41 34.61
C GLN A 75 -28.55 -5.33 33.52
N PHE A 76 -27.81 -6.31 32.98
CA PHE A 76 -28.36 -7.24 31.97
C PHE A 76 -28.19 -8.75 32.22
N VAL A 77 -28.06 -9.19 33.48
CA VAL A 77 -28.20 -10.61 33.86
C VAL A 77 -29.04 -10.80 35.12
N ARG A 78 -30.35 -11.06 34.96
CA ARG A 78 -31.14 -11.94 35.85
C ARG A 78 -32.40 -12.45 35.14
N ASN A 79 -32.77 -13.69 35.45
CA ASN A 79 -33.68 -14.55 34.68
C ASN A 79 -35.05 -14.66 35.38
N PRO A 80 -36.13 -15.03 34.64
CA PRO A 80 -36.95 -16.11 35.16
C PRO A 80 -37.32 -17.21 34.12
N HIS A 81 -37.14 -18.45 34.59
CA HIS A 81 -37.63 -19.77 34.14
C HIS A 81 -38.98 -19.81 33.37
N ASN A 82 -39.37 -20.88 32.64
CA ASN A 82 -39.30 -22.33 32.94
C ASN A 82 -39.80 -23.14 31.69
N LYS A 83 -39.50 -24.43 31.36
CA LYS A 83 -39.65 -25.71 32.10
C LYS A 83 -39.07 -26.95 31.34
N TYR A 84 -38.47 -27.91 32.08
CA TYR A 84 -38.49 -29.40 31.90
C TYR A 84 -37.88 -30.08 30.64
N THR A 85 -37.33 -31.33 30.65
CA THR A 85 -37.10 -32.38 31.70
C THR A 85 -36.05 -33.46 31.30
N TYR A 86 -35.21 -33.93 32.26
CA TYR A 86 -34.64 -35.31 32.45
C TYR A 86 -33.73 -35.94 31.34
N SER A 87 -32.79 -36.89 31.59
CA SER A 87 -32.30 -37.60 32.81
C SER A 87 -30.87 -38.20 32.66
N ARG A 88 -30.25 -38.62 33.78
CA ARG A 88 -28.91 -39.29 33.92
C ARG A 88 -28.80 -40.72 33.34
N SER A 89 -27.56 -41.20 33.12
CA SER A 89 -27.06 -42.54 33.58
C SER A 89 -25.52 -42.72 33.50
N TYR A 90 -24.96 -43.68 34.24
CA TYR A 90 -23.53 -44.08 34.34
C TYR A 90 -23.27 -45.48 33.73
N ARG A 91 -22.02 -45.83 33.35
CA ARG A 91 -21.16 -46.94 33.90
C ARG A 91 -19.91 -47.25 33.03
N HIS A 92 -19.23 -48.39 33.25
CA HIS A 92 -17.76 -48.55 33.19
C HIS A 92 -17.32 -50.01 32.81
N CYS A 93 -16.03 -50.20 32.43
CA CYS A 93 -15.17 -51.42 32.53
C CYS A 93 -15.15 -52.60 31.50
N THR A 94 -13.92 -52.92 31.03
CA THR A 94 -13.27 -54.27 30.78
C THR A 94 -13.81 -55.20 29.66
N THR A 95 -13.16 -56.23 29.06
CA THR A 95 -11.97 -57.15 29.26
C THR A 95 -11.40 -57.64 27.88
N ALA A 96 -10.32 -58.44 27.63
CA ALA A 96 -8.99 -58.80 28.23
C ALA A 96 -8.23 -59.84 27.31
N ALA A 97 -7.00 -60.29 27.65
CA ALA A 97 -6.11 -61.33 26.99
C ALA A 97 -5.47 -60.98 25.60
N GLY A 98 -4.34 -61.54 25.10
CA GLY A 98 -3.32 -62.54 25.58
C GLY A 98 -3.10 -63.70 24.56
N THR A 99 -1.92 -64.31 24.27
CA THR A 99 -0.45 -64.20 24.59
C THR A 99 0.40 -64.65 23.33
N ASP A 100 1.62 -65.25 23.23
CA ASP A 100 2.68 -65.83 24.12
C ASP A 100 4.05 -66.17 23.39
N THR A 101 5.11 -66.58 24.15
CA THR A 101 6.32 -67.43 23.83
C THR A 101 7.47 -67.07 22.83
N GLY A 102 8.74 -67.37 23.24
CA GLY A 102 9.95 -67.75 22.42
C GLY A 102 11.03 -66.65 22.17
N ALA A 103 12.30 -66.66 22.63
CA ALA A 103 13.45 -67.62 22.65
C ALA A 103 14.24 -67.74 21.31
N GLY A 104 15.59 -67.65 21.22
CA GLY A 104 16.68 -67.35 22.19
C GLY A 104 18.11 -67.52 21.59
N ALA A 105 19.18 -67.13 22.34
CA ALA A 105 20.64 -67.14 21.99
C ALA A 105 21.11 -66.16 20.86
N GLY A 106 22.36 -65.67 20.76
CA GLY A 106 23.62 -65.84 21.53
C GLY A 106 24.78 -66.32 20.61
N ALA A 107 26.05 -65.88 20.69
CA ALA A 107 26.75 -64.81 21.44
C ALA A 107 28.12 -64.50 20.74
N ASP A 108 28.90 -63.50 21.20
CA ASP A 108 30.39 -63.51 21.31
C ASP A 108 30.97 -62.11 21.67
N GLU A 109 32.24 -62.05 22.11
CA GLU A 109 32.86 -60.94 22.86
C GLU A 109 33.95 -60.16 22.10
N CYS A 110 34.17 -58.86 22.44
CA CYS A 110 35.51 -58.34 22.83
C CYS A 110 35.53 -56.87 23.33
N SER A 111 36.33 -56.67 24.39
CA SER A 111 37.06 -55.48 24.91
C SER A 111 37.60 -54.46 23.88
N THR A 112 37.97 -53.18 24.16
CA THR A 112 38.26 -52.32 25.35
C THR A 112 38.34 -50.83 24.87
N VAL A 113 38.02 -49.71 25.56
CA VAL A 113 38.55 -49.06 26.81
C VAL A 113 39.99 -48.50 26.65
N SER A 114 40.38 -47.23 26.95
CA SER A 114 39.65 -45.99 27.36
C SER A 114 40.55 -44.70 27.50
N TYR A 115 40.01 -43.48 27.26
CA TYR A 115 40.49 -42.11 27.70
C TYR A 115 41.83 -41.58 27.11
N GLY A 116 42.23 -40.28 27.17
CA GLY A 116 41.55 -39.00 27.54
C GLY A 116 42.52 -37.82 27.91
N GLY A 117 42.16 -36.56 27.61
CA GLY A 117 42.88 -35.29 28.01
C GLY A 117 44.10 -34.87 27.16
N GLY A 118 44.64 -33.63 27.18
CA GLY A 118 44.19 -32.35 27.76
C GLY A 118 45.28 -31.22 27.79
N ALA A 119 44.87 -29.94 27.74
CA ALA A 119 45.62 -28.68 28.02
C ALA A 119 46.70 -28.13 27.03
N SER A 120 46.91 -26.79 27.10
CA SER A 120 47.97 -25.96 26.47
C SER A 120 48.96 -25.44 27.56
N PRO A 121 50.12 -24.78 27.31
CA PRO A 121 50.20 -23.43 26.69
C PRO A 121 51.55 -22.99 26.02
N ALA A 122 51.65 -21.69 25.68
CA ALA A 122 52.85 -20.83 25.65
C ALA A 122 53.74 -20.74 24.38
N SER A 123 54.63 -19.72 24.38
CA SER A 123 55.29 -19.05 23.24
C SER A 123 56.83 -19.22 23.19
N LEU A 124 57.46 -18.91 22.04
CA LEU A 124 58.89 -18.54 21.92
C LEU A 124 59.23 -17.86 20.57
N SER A 125 60.47 -17.37 20.36
CA SER A 125 60.79 -16.34 19.33
C SER A 125 62.31 -16.17 18.99
N TRP A 126 62.64 -15.38 17.94
CA TRP A 126 63.99 -14.88 17.47
C TRP A 126 64.90 -15.88 16.68
N PRO A 127 65.97 -15.46 15.90
CA PRO A 127 66.13 -14.30 14.98
C PRO A 127 67.11 -14.44 13.73
N VAL A 128 67.40 -13.31 13.04
CA VAL A 128 68.47 -12.96 12.03
C VAL A 128 68.44 -13.67 10.64
N ALA A 129 68.91 -13.13 9.47
CA ALA A 129 69.67 -11.91 9.08
C ALA A 129 69.47 -11.52 7.56
N ALA A 130 70.13 -10.50 6.96
CA ALA A 130 69.92 -9.03 7.11
C ALA A 130 70.86 -8.12 6.22
N ARG A 131 70.72 -8.05 4.87
CA ARG A 131 71.40 -7.07 3.94
C ARG A 131 70.44 -6.70 2.77
N ARG A 132 70.15 -5.42 2.42
CA ARG A 132 70.95 -4.34 1.75
C ARG A 132 71.36 -4.69 0.30
N ARG A 133 71.22 -3.83 -0.75
CA ARG A 133 71.01 -2.35 -0.85
C ARG A 133 70.62 -1.92 -2.31
N ALA A 134 70.28 -0.62 -2.53
CA ALA A 134 70.30 0.15 -3.81
C ALA A 134 69.18 -0.19 -4.85
N GLU A 135 68.41 0.75 -5.44
CA GLU A 135 68.72 1.92 -6.33
C GLU A 135 69.07 1.46 -7.78
N THR A 136 68.58 2.02 -8.90
CA THR A 136 67.77 3.25 -9.24
C THR A 136 66.86 3.06 -10.48
N ASP A 137 65.81 3.89 -10.58
CA ASP A 137 65.22 4.60 -11.75
C ASP A 137 65.23 4.05 -13.20
N SER A 138 64.07 4.27 -13.86
CA SER A 138 63.89 4.68 -15.29
C SER A 138 64.20 3.66 -16.41
N VAL A 139 63.74 3.78 -17.68
CA VAL A 139 62.64 4.48 -18.39
C VAL A 139 62.58 3.83 -19.80
N GLU A 140 61.45 3.95 -20.53
CA GLU A 140 61.27 3.50 -21.93
C GLU A 140 61.41 1.97 -22.16
N ASP A 141 60.90 1.33 -23.20
CA ASP A 141 59.72 1.43 -24.10
C ASP A 141 59.91 0.27 -25.12
N VAL A 142 59.08 0.16 -26.16
CA VAL A 142 59.31 -0.68 -27.37
C VAL A 142 59.31 -2.22 -27.18
N ASP A 143 58.11 -2.79 -27.20
CA ASP A 143 57.79 -4.11 -27.81
C ASP A 143 58.32 -4.12 -29.28
N PRO A 144 58.77 -5.25 -29.93
CA PRO A 144 57.86 -6.36 -30.23
C PRO A 144 58.43 -7.75 -30.65
N PHE A 145 57.51 -8.60 -31.16
CA PHE A 145 57.66 -9.62 -32.22
C PHE A 145 58.00 -11.11 -31.88
N VAL A 146 56.93 -11.94 -31.97
CA VAL A 146 56.83 -13.25 -32.69
C VAL A 146 57.70 -14.45 -32.23
N GLY A 147 57.07 -15.62 -32.03
CA GLY A 147 57.83 -16.85 -31.70
C GLY A 147 57.17 -18.25 -31.71
N MET A 148 55.92 -18.42 -32.16
CA MET A 148 55.34 -19.63 -32.81
C MET A 148 55.70 -21.09 -32.39
N ARG A 149 54.65 -21.94 -32.31
CA ARG A 149 54.60 -23.42 -32.60
C ARG A 149 55.14 -24.42 -31.55
N SER A 150 54.70 -25.71 -31.51
CA SER A 150 53.45 -26.42 -31.94
C SER A 150 53.52 -27.94 -31.62
N ARG A 151 52.44 -28.69 -31.96
CA ARG A 151 52.24 -30.18 -31.95
C ARG A 151 51.67 -30.73 -30.63
N GLY A 152 50.80 -31.74 -30.60
CA GLY A 152 50.27 -32.69 -31.62
C GLY A 152 50.18 -34.10 -30.98
N LEU A 153 49.32 -35.07 -31.31
CA LEU A 153 48.58 -35.49 -32.52
C LEU A 153 47.16 -36.03 -32.11
N MET A 154 46.08 -36.00 -32.92
CA MET A 154 45.70 -36.87 -34.07
C MET A 154 45.59 -38.38 -33.73
N CYS A 155 44.68 -39.20 -34.26
CA CYS A 155 43.58 -39.08 -35.25
C CYS A 155 42.61 -40.28 -35.03
N SER A 156 41.47 -40.57 -35.71
CA SER A 156 40.70 -40.09 -36.89
C SER A 156 39.26 -40.70 -36.77
N CYS A 157 38.30 -40.83 -37.72
CA CYS A 157 38.24 -40.63 -39.18
C CYS A 157 36.76 -40.57 -39.68
N GLY A 158 36.53 -40.02 -40.88
CA GLY A 158 35.34 -40.27 -41.74
C GLY A 158 34.07 -39.43 -41.49
N GLY A 159 33.58 -38.59 -42.42
CA GLY A 159 34.23 -38.05 -43.63
C GLY A 159 33.29 -37.36 -44.65
N TRP A 160 33.73 -36.20 -45.17
CA TRP A 160 33.43 -35.53 -46.49
C TRP A 160 31.96 -35.24 -46.90
N GLY A 161 31.57 -34.13 -47.54
CA GLY A 161 32.20 -32.87 -48.04
C GLY A 161 31.07 -32.01 -48.70
N TRP A 162 31.10 -30.68 -48.87
CA TRP A 162 32.05 -29.77 -49.58
C TRP A 162 31.85 -28.28 -49.18
N GLY A 163 32.80 -27.38 -49.51
CA GLY A 163 32.75 -25.90 -49.32
C GLY A 163 31.98 -25.12 -50.42
N TRP A 164 32.04 -23.77 -50.52
CA TRP A 164 33.12 -22.80 -50.21
C TRP A 164 32.64 -21.36 -49.90
N GLU A 165 33.58 -20.46 -49.56
CA GLU A 165 33.46 -18.99 -49.27
C GLU A 165 33.19 -18.10 -50.54
N GLU A 166 33.20 -16.75 -50.60
CA GLU A 166 33.94 -15.67 -49.88
C GLU A 166 33.39 -14.24 -50.21
N TRP A 167 33.99 -13.17 -49.64
CA TRP A 167 34.05 -11.72 -50.02
C TRP A 167 33.51 -10.64 -49.04
N GLU A 168 34.05 -9.41 -49.17
CA GLU A 168 34.27 -8.42 -48.08
C GLU A 168 33.70 -6.99 -48.29
N TRP A 169 33.65 -6.22 -47.17
CA TRP A 169 33.97 -4.78 -46.99
C TRP A 169 33.07 -3.60 -47.49
N GLU A 170 32.78 -2.69 -46.53
CA GLU A 170 32.83 -1.19 -46.54
C GLU A 170 32.09 -0.30 -47.59
N SER A 171 31.79 1.01 -47.34
CA SER A 171 31.64 1.82 -46.10
C SER A 171 30.98 3.22 -46.34
N ARG A 172 30.57 3.87 -45.22
CA ARG A 172 30.40 5.34 -44.97
C ARG A 172 29.22 6.18 -45.50
N ASP A 173 28.94 7.23 -44.71
CA ASP A 173 28.22 8.51 -44.90
C ASP A 173 26.73 8.51 -45.35
N GLY A 174 25.84 9.44 -44.91
CA GLY A 174 25.95 10.48 -43.88
C GLY A 174 24.75 11.46 -43.82
N ALA A 175 24.52 12.07 -42.63
CA ALA A 175 23.77 13.32 -42.32
C ALA A 175 22.28 13.57 -42.73
N VAL A 176 21.42 13.72 -41.70
CA VAL A 176 20.48 14.83 -41.37
C VAL A 176 19.80 15.68 -42.48
N MET A 177 18.45 15.82 -42.37
CA MET A 177 17.56 17.02 -42.47
C MET A 177 16.10 16.48 -42.61
N VAL A 178 15.05 16.84 -41.85
CA VAL A 178 14.46 18.11 -41.37
C VAL A 178 13.47 18.76 -42.36
N GLU A 179 12.22 18.93 -41.88
CA GLU A 179 11.10 19.79 -42.33
C GLU A 179 10.16 19.48 -43.54
N LEU A 180 8.85 19.66 -43.22
CA LEU A 180 7.74 20.29 -43.97
C LEU A 180 7.17 19.76 -45.30
N ALA A 181 5.90 19.35 -45.21
CA ALA A 181 4.73 19.77 -46.01
C ALA A 181 4.81 19.94 -47.55
N GLY A 182 3.88 19.27 -48.27
CA GLY A 182 3.62 19.56 -49.70
C GLY A 182 2.37 18.87 -50.27
N MET A 183 1.42 19.64 -50.79
CA MET A 183 0.15 19.17 -51.34
C MET A 183 0.25 18.73 -52.82
N SER A 184 -0.61 17.80 -53.25
CA SER A 184 -0.96 17.48 -54.65
C SER A 184 0.18 16.87 -55.51
N GLY A 185 -0.08 16.21 -56.65
CA GLY A 185 -1.33 15.83 -57.31
C GLY A 185 -1.07 15.46 -58.78
N VAL A 186 -2.02 14.75 -59.43
CA VAL A 186 -1.90 14.19 -60.81
C VAL A 186 -0.84 13.05 -60.90
N GLY A 187 -1.01 11.98 -61.66
CA GLY A 187 -2.16 11.53 -62.47
C GLY A 187 -1.73 10.99 -63.84
N SER A 188 -1.44 9.68 -63.93
CA SER A 188 -1.17 9.00 -65.21
C SER A 188 -1.94 7.68 -65.33
N ARG A 189 -2.04 7.16 -66.56
CA ARG A 189 -3.19 6.36 -67.01
C ARG A 189 -2.79 5.30 -68.04
N MET A 190 -2.83 4.03 -67.66
CA MET A 190 -2.81 2.91 -68.62
C MET A 190 -4.06 2.04 -68.54
N ARG A 191 -4.29 1.33 -69.65
CA ARG A 191 -5.43 0.46 -69.98
C ARG A 191 -4.86 -0.96 -70.09
N GLY A 192 -5.56 -2.06 -69.84
CA GLY A 192 -6.98 -2.24 -69.51
C GLY A 192 -7.49 -3.52 -70.20
N ALA A 193 -8.16 -4.41 -69.45
CA ALA A 193 -8.76 -5.64 -69.96
C ALA A 193 -10.11 -5.89 -69.29
N HIS A 194 -11.05 -6.54 -69.98
CA HIS A 194 -12.47 -6.58 -69.59
C HIS A 194 -12.89 -7.88 -68.89
N GLY A 195 -13.73 -7.75 -67.85
CA GLY A 195 -14.48 -8.83 -67.20
C GLY A 195 -15.83 -8.30 -66.68
N CYS A 196 -16.91 -9.09 -66.75
CA CYS A 196 -18.27 -8.54 -66.72
C CYS A 196 -18.89 -8.39 -65.31
N SER A 197 -19.38 -7.17 -65.07
CA SER A 197 -20.19 -6.66 -63.96
C SER A 197 -21.16 -7.59 -63.21
N ARG A 198 -21.25 -7.38 -61.88
CA ARG A 198 -22.51 -6.97 -61.20
C ARG A 198 -22.21 -6.33 -59.83
N ALA A 199 -23.24 -5.81 -59.16
CA ALA A 199 -23.23 -5.35 -57.76
C ALA A 199 -22.40 -4.10 -57.37
N LYS A 200 -22.47 -3.01 -58.14
CA LYS A 200 -22.38 -1.66 -57.51
C LYS A 200 -23.69 -1.37 -56.77
N ASN A 201 -23.69 -1.47 -55.44
CA ASN A 201 -24.59 -0.76 -54.48
C ASN A 201 -24.46 -1.25 -53.01
N ALA A 202 -23.31 -1.78 -52.57
CA ALA A 202 -23.12 -2.20 -51.18
C ALA A 202 -22.97 -1.03 -50.18
N TRP A 203 -22.26 0.05 -50.58
CA TRP A 203 -21.87 1.17 -49.72
C TRP A 203 -23.04 1.89 -49.01
N MET A 204 -24.23 1.87 -49.62
CA MET A 204 -25.42 2.55 -49.07
C MET A 204 -26.15 1.69 -48.02
N LEU A 205 -25.81 0.40 -47.87
CA LEU A 205 -26.36 -0.46 -46.83
C LEU A 205 -25.55 -0.40 -45.52
N ASP A 206 -24.21 -0.35 -45.60
CA ASP A 206 -23.35 -0.20 -44.41
C ASP A 206 -23.66 1.09 -43.64
N ALA A 207 -23.99 2.19 -44.33
CA ALA A 207 -24.40 3.44 -43.72
C ALA A 207 -25.67 3.34 -42.83
N PHE A 208 -26.48 2.28 -42.99
CA PHE A 208 -27.65 1.99 -42.15
C PHE A 208 -27.50 0.76 -41.26
N VAL A 209 -26.40 0.01 -41.37
CA VAL A 209 -25.98 -0.94 -40.34
C VAL A 209 -25.47 -0.12 -39.16
N ARG A 210 -26.36 0.17 -38.20
CA ARG A 210 -25.92 0.60 -36.87
C ARG A 210 -24.86 -0.38 -36.39
N PRO A 211 -23.64 0.06 -36.04
CA PRO A 211 -22.63 -0.86 -35.54
C PRO A 211 -23.20 -1.64 -34.35
N PRO A 212 -22.89 -2.94 -34.22
CA PRO A 212 -23.31 -3.70 -33.05
C PRO A 212 -22.80 -2.95 -31.82
N ARG A 213 -23.73 -2.56 -30.92
CA ARG A 213 -23.38 -1.75 -29.74
C ARG A 213 -22.16 -2.38 -29.06
N PRO A 214 -21.08 -1.61 -28.80
CA PRO A 214 -19.87 -2.16 -28.23
C PRO A 214 -20.22 -2.94 -26.96
N HIS A 215 -19.69 -4.16 -26.90
CA HIS A 215 -20.05 -5.11 -25.86
C HIS A 215 -19.19 -4.80 -24.62
N VAL A 216 -19.57 -3.73 -23.91
CA VAL A 216 -18.91 -3.18 -22.72
C VAL A 216 -18.21 -4.29 -21.92
N PRO A 217 -16.88 -4.24 -21.80
CA PRO A 217 -16.11 -5.35 -21.24
C PRO A 217 -16.46 -5.56 -19.76
N PHE A 218 -16.54 -6.83 -19.34
CA PHE A 218 -16.91 -7.19 -17.98
C PHE A 218 -16.33 -8.55 -17.56
N GLY A 219 -15.89 -8.67 -16.32
CA GLY A 219 -15.16 -9.84 -15.82
C GLY A 219 -13.91 -10.09 -16.66
N ARG A 220 -13.67 -11.33 -17.08
CA ARG A 220 -12.52 -11.70 -17.91
C ARG A 220 -12.31 -10.82 -19.14
N LYS A 221 -13.37 -10.31 -19.79
CA LYS A 221 -13.19 -9.39 -20.93
C LYS A 221 -12.62 -8.02 -20.58
N ALA A 222 -12.79 -7.58 -19.33
CA ALA A 222 -12.14 -6.37 -18.81
C ALA A 222 -10.69 -6.68 -18.37
N GLU A 223 -10.45 -7.83 -17.75
CA GLU A 223 -9.10 -8.32 -17.45
C GLU A 223 -8.27 -8.49 -18.74
N GLU A 224 -8.80 -9.18 -19.75
CA GLU A 224 -8.21 -9.38 -21.09
C GLU A 224 -7.86 -8.05 -21.79
N LEU A 225 -8.75 -7.06 -21.77
CA LEU A 225 -8.49 -5.75 -22.37
C LEU A 225 -7.43 -4.98 -21.56
N PHE A 226 -7.55 -4.93 -20.23
CA PHE A 226 -6.59 -4.23 -19.39
C PHE A 226 -5.17 -4.79 -19.55
N LEU A 227 -5.00 -6.12 -19.47
CA LEU A 227 -3.71 -6.81 -19.55
C LEU A 227 -3.03 -6.66 -20.93
N SER A 228 -3.74 -6.14 -21.94
CA SER A 228 -3.19 -5.81 -23.26
C SER A 228 -2.57 -4.41 -23.37
N VAL A 229 -2.75 -3.52 -22.38
CA VAL A 229 -2.33 -2.11 -22.46
C VAL A 229 -0.93 -1.82 -21.88
N PRO A 230 -0.53 -2.38 -20.71
CA PRO A 230 0.82 -2.19 -20.20
C PRO A 230 1.88 -2.79 -21.14
N ASN A 231 2.84 -1.97 -21.56
CA ASN A 231 3.85 -2.30 -22.57
C ASN A 231 5.18 -1.54 -22.35
N ALA A 232 6.29 -2.20 -22.68
CA ALA A 232 7.64 -1.72 -22.35
C ALA A 232 7.97 -0.34 -22.93
N ALA A 233 7.60 -0.07 -24.19
CA ALA A 233 7.92 1.21 -24.84
C ALA A 233 7.24 2.42 -24.14
N SER A 234 6.06 2.20 -23.55
CA SER A 234 5.36 3.22 -22.76
C SER A 234 5.93 3.33 -21.34
N ALA A 235 6.29 2.20 -20.72
CA ALA A 235 6.94 2.17 -19.40
C ALA A 235 8.31 2.89 -19.41
N ILE A 236 9.17 2.63 -20.41
CA ILE A 236 10.45 3.34 -20.63
C ILE A 236 10.20 4.85 -20.78
N ASN A 237 9.20 5.25 -21.57
CA ASN A 237 8.89 6.66 -21.77
C ASN A 237 8.35 7.32 -20.50
N ALA A 238 7.65 6.58 -19.64
CA ALA A 238 7.20 7.09 -18.34
C ALA A 238 8.37 7.21 -17.35
N SER A 239 9.27 6.22 -17.31
CA SER A 239 10.48 6.25 -16.47
C SER A 239 11.36 7.46 -16.80
N ARG A 240 11.75 7.61 -18.07
CA ARG A 240 12.47 8.77 -18.62
C ARG A 240 11.75 10.12 -18.44
N GLN A 241 10.42 10.13 -18.28
CA GLN A 241 9.67 11.37 -18.06
C GLN A 241 9.83 11.90 -16.63
N TYR A 242 9.86 11.00 -15.64
CA TYR A 242 9.98 11.36 -14.23
C TYR A 242 11.45 11.38 -13.79
N ALA A 243 12.17 10.25 -13.89
CA ALA A 243 13.56 10.11 -13.43
C ALA A 243 14.63 10.79 -14.32
N GLY A 244 14.24 11.45 -15.41
CA GLY A 244 15.16 12.22 -16.26
C GLY A 244 15.61 13.55 -15.63
N LYS A 245 15.12 13.91 -14.43
CA LYS A 245 15.45 15.15 -13.70
C LYS A 245 15.27 14.95 -12.20
N PRO A 246 15.90 15.78 -11.34
CA PRO A 246 15.65 15.75 -9.91
C PRO A 246 14.23 16.21 -9.56
N HIS A 247 13.57 15.44 -8.71
CA HIS A 247 12.24 15.74 -8.17
C HIS A 247 12.20 15.52 -6.65
N LEU A 248 13.06 16.26 -5.95
CA LEU A 248 13.03 16.35 -4.49
C LEU A 248 11.71 16.94 -4.01
N ALA A 249 11.18 16.40 -2.90
CA ALA A 249 9.94 16.82 -2.29
C ALA A 249 9.82 18.35 -2.14
N GLY A 250 8.68 18.91 -2.58
CA GLY A 250 8.43 20.35 -2.50
C GLY A 250 9.34 21.26 -3.35
N SER A 251 10.07 20.71 -4.33
CA SER A 251 10.89 21.48 -5.30
C SER A 251 10.12 21.85 -6.58
N ASP A 252 10.64 22.82 -7.35
CA ASP A 252 10.11 23.15 -8.70
C ASP A 252 10.12 21.93 -9.65
N GLY A 253 11.07 21.00 -9.47
CA GLY A 253 11.15 19.76 -10.24
C GLY A 253 9.99 18.81 -9.92
N ASP A 254 9.68 18.65 -8.64
CA ASP A 254 8.55 17.85 -8.20
C ASP A 254 7.18 18.49 -8.55
N LEU A 255 7.03 19.81 -8.43
CA LEU A 255 5.84 20.50 -8.93
C LEU A 255 5.58 20.20 -10.42
N GLN A 256 6.64 20.06 -11.22
CA GLN A 256 6.50 19.68 -12.62
C GLN A 256 6.11 18.20 -12.79
N THR A 257 6.67 17.25 -12.02
CA THR A 257 6.23 15.85 -12.09
C THR A 257 4.79 15.67 -11.60
N ALA A 258 4.35 16.46 -10.60
CA ALA A 258 2.98 16.53 -10.13
C ALA A 258 2.00 17.05 -11.21
N MET A 259 2.38 18.12 -11.91
CA MET A 259 1.63 18.66 -13.07
C MET A 259 1.53 17.64 -14.21
N ASP A 260 2.60 16.87 -14.46
CA ASP A 260 2.66 15.84 -15.50
C ASP A 260 1.79 14.63 -15.14
N PHE A 261 1.77 14.21 -13.87
CA PHE A 261 0.87 13.15 -13.38
C PHE A 261 -0.61 13.60 -13.45
N LEU A 262 -0.91 14.86 -13.11
CA LEU A 262 -2.24 15.44 -13.32
C LEU A 262 -2.63 15.46 -14.81
N ALA A 263 -1.69 15.78 -15.70
CA ALA A 263 -1.93 15.76 -17.15
C ALA A 263 -2.16 14.34 -17.70
N LEU A 264 -1.44 13.33 -17.18
CA LEU A 264 -1.68 11.91 -17.43
C LEU A 264 -3.11 11.50 -17.03
N LEU A 265 -3.53 11.81 -15.79
CA LEU A 265 -4.88 11.52 -15.29
C LEU A 265 -5.94 12.16 -16.20
N GLN A 266 -5.77 13.44 -16.56
CA GLN A 266 -6.69 14.14 -17.45
C GLN A 266 -6.77 13.50 -18.84
N ARG A 267 -5.62 13.13 -19.42
CA ARG A 267 -5.51 12.53 -20.76
C ARG A 267 -6.17 11.15 -20.84
N GLU A 268 -5.88 10.26 -19.89
CA GLU A 268 -6.30 8.85 -20.02
C GLU A 268 -7.69 8.58 -19.46
N LEU A 269 -8.09 9.27 -18.39
CA LEU A 269 -9.43 9.16 -17.82
C LEU A 269 -10.47 10.05 -18.53
N ASN A 270 -10.06 10.77 -19.58
CA ASN A 270 -10.88 11.67 -20.39
C ASN A 270 -11.58 12.76 -19.54
N ILE A 271 -10.80 13.43 -18.70
CA ILE A 271 -11.26 14.54 -17.86
C ILE A 271 -11.10 15.84 -18.65
N SER A 272 -12.12 16.70 -18.64
CA SER A 272 -12.04 18.01 -19.30
C SER A 272 -11.07 18.91 -18.53
N LYS A 273 -9.94 19.28 -19.15
CA LYS A 273 -8.96 20.20 -18.54
C LYS A 273 -9.60 21.59 -18.30
N PRO A 274 -9.69 22.07 -17.05
CA PRO A 274 -10.22 23.40 -16.74
C PRO A 274 -9.29 24.52 -17.21
N SER A 275 -9.80 25.75 -17.25
CA SER A 275 -9.08 26.95 -17.72
C SER A 275 -7.94 27.40 -16.80
N SER A 276 -8.05 27.11 -15.51
CA SER A 276 -7.01 27.24 -14.49
C SER A 276 -6.65 25.85 -13.98
N ALA A 277 -5.40 25.60 -13.61
CA ALA A 277 -5.02 24.31 -13.04
C ALA A 277 -5.83 24.03 -11.75
N PRO A 278 -6.39 22.82 -11.56
CA PRO A 278 -7.14 22.44 -10.36
C PRO A 278 -6.16 22.12 -9.22
N ILE A 279 -5.47 23.14 -8.72
CA ILE A 279 -4.51 23.07 -7.61
C ILE A 279 -5.13 23.82 -6.44
N PHE A 280 -5.31 23.15 -5.31
CA PHE A 280 -6.07 23.65 -4.18
C PHE A 280 -5.25 23.56 -2.89
N PRO A 281 -5.05 24.66 -2.14
CA PRO A 281 -4.53 24.58 -0.78
C PRO A 281 -5.40 23.63 0.06
N ALA A 282 -4.76 22.73 0.80
CA ALA A 282 -5.44 21.81 1.70
C ALA A 282 -6.29 22.58 2.72
N GLY A 283 -7.41 21.99 3.16
CA GLY A 283 -8.38 22.67 4.02
C GLY A 283 -9.24 23.75 3.33
N SER A 284 -8.90 24.20 2.11
CA SER A 284 -9.77 25.11 1.35
C SER A 284 -11.10 24.45 0.96
N GLU A 285 -12.14 25.24 0.71
CA GLU A 285 -13.45 24.72 0.26
C GLU A 285 -13.31 23.88 -1.02
N ALA A 286 -12.42 24.26 -1.94
CA ALA A 286 -12.17 23.52 -3.18
C ALA A 286 -11.54 22.14 -2.92
N SER A 287 -10.46 22.08 -2.13
CA SER A 287 -9.79 20.84 -1.71
C SER A 287 -10.75 19.91 -0.95
N ARG A 288 -11.36 20.43 0.13
CA ARG A 288 -12.27 19.67 1.00
C ARG A 288 -13.48 19.15 0.22
N ASN A 289 -14.05 19.95 -0.69
CA ASN A 289 -15.16 19.50 -1.54
C ASN A 289 -14.71 18.47 -2.59
N ALA A 290 -13.50 18.56 -3.14
CA ALA A 290 -13.01 17.59 -4.12
C ALA A 290 -12.98 16.15 -3.55
N THR A 291 -12.43 15.96 -2.36
CA THR A 291 -12.42 14.64 -1.68
C THR A 291 -13.79 14.28 -1.10
N LEU A 292 -14.42 15.17 -0.31
CA LEU A 292 -15.65 14.81 0.40
C LEU A 292 -16.86 14.60 -0.53
N SER A 293 -16.85 15.17 -1.74
CA SER A 293 -17.90 14.96 -2.75
C SER A 293 -17.66 13.77 -3.69
N ILE A 294 -16.60 12.97 -3.51
CA ILE A 294 -16.30 11.78 -4.35
C ILE A 294 -17.53 10.88 -4.51
N SER A 295 -18.29 10.66 -3.42
CA SER A 295 -19.51 9.85 -3.44
C SER A 295 -20.64 10.45 -4.29
N ASN A 296 -20.64 11.76 -4.53
CA ASN A 296 -21.62 12.44 -5.39
C ASN A 296 -21.27 12.39 -6.88
N LEU A 297 -19.98 12.26 -7.24
CA LEU A 297 -19.48 12.28 -8.63
C LEU A 297 -20.18 11.31 -9.59
N THR A 298 -20.29 11.70 -10.86
CA THR A 298 -20.86 10.90 -11.96
C THR A 298 -19.87 10.60 -13.08
N GLU A 299 -18.89 11.47 -13.27
CA GLU A 299 -17.85 11.43 -14.32
C GLU A 299 -16.46 11.57 -13.66
N PRO A 300 -15.37 11.14 -14.32
CA PRO A 300 -14.02 11.23 -13.74
C PRO A 300 -13.55 12.67 -13.46
N THR A 301 -12.74 12.85 -12.42
CA THR A 301 -12.21 14.15 -11.98
C THR A 301 -10.77 14.01 -11.48
N ALA A 302 -9.97 15.08 -11.54
CA ALA A 302 -8.61 15.11 -10.99
C ALA A 302 -8.21 16.53 -10.54
N TRP A 303 -7.39 16.61 -9.48
CA TRP A 303 -6.89 17.84 -8.87
C TRP A 303 -5.52 17.59 -8.22
N ILE A 304 -4.93 18.63 -7.63
CA ILE A 304 -3.77 18.55 -6.73
C ILE A 304 -4.16 19.21 -5.42
N ASP A 305 -4.01 18.51 -4.29
CA ASP A 305 -4.07 19.11 -2.96
C ASP A 305 -2.67 19.60 -2.53
N VAL A 306 -2.58 20.77 -1.90
CA VAL A 306 -1.31 21.39 -1.47
C VAL A 306 -1.24 21.47 0.05
N TYR A 307 -0.30 20.72 0.64
CA TYR A 307 0.02 20.79 2.07
C TYR A 307 1.30 21.59 2.28
N TYR A 308 1.58 21.97 3.52
CA TYR A 308 2.64 22.92 3.90
C TYR A 308 3.43 22.40 5.12
N PRO A 309 4.05 21.20 5.04
CA PRO A 309 4.81 20.63 6.14
C PRO A 309 6.07 21.44 6.49
N VAL A 310 6.60 21.24 7.69
CA VAL A 310 7.97 21.65 8.03
C VAL A 310 8.97 20.58 7.57
N MET A 311 9.84 20.97 6.65
CA MET A 311 10.91 20.14 6.09
C MET A 311 12.22 20.94 6.09
N ASN A 312 13.33 20.32 5.66
CA ASN A 312 14.60 21.03 5.57
C ASN A 312 15.44 20.71 4.33
N THR A 313 16.16 21.73 3.85
CA THR A 313 17.06 21.66 2.69
C THR A 313 18.50 21.94 3.12
N PRO A 314 19.53 21.39 2.45
CA PRO A 314 20.93 21.64 2.81
C PRO A 314 21.34 23.07 2.49
N VAL A 315 22.33 23.56 3.22
CA VAL A 315 23.00 24.85 2.96
C VAL A 315 24.49 24.64 2.80
N SER A 316 25.12 23.93 3.74
CA SER A 316 26.52 23.52 3.65
C SER A 316 26.83 22.37 4.60
N HIS A 317 27.87 21.58 4.30
CA HIS A 317 28.24 20.42 5.10
C HIS A 317 29.76 20.21 5.02
N SER A 318 30.37 19.70 6.08
CA SER A 318 31.80 19.34 6.08
C SER A 318 32.14 18.32 7.15
N LEU A 319 33.12 17.47 6.85
CA LEU A 319 33.65 16.44 7.73
C LEU A 319 35.18 16.47 7.69
N GLU A 320 35.81 16.62 8.85
CA GLU A 320 37.25 16.83 8.99
C GLU A 320 37.84 16.02 10.16
N ILE A 321 39.06 15.51 10.01
CA ILE A 321 39.86 14.99 11.13
C ILE A 321 40.83 16.10 11.56
N LEU A 322 40.81 16.44 12.85
CA LEU A 322 41.63 17.48 13.45
C LEU A 322 42.86 16.88 14.16
N ASP A 323 43.98 17.58 14.07
CA ASP A 323 45.23 17.28 14.76
C ASP A 323 45.72 18.56 15.45
N GLY A 324 45.35 18.70 16.73
CA GLY A 324 45.28 19.99 17.39
C GLY A 324 44.30 20.93 16.67
N ASP A 325 44.71 22.19 16.48
CA ASP A 325 43.93 23.19 15.73
C ASP A 325 44.02 23.04 14.20
N SER A 326 44.75 22.03 13.69
CA SER A 326 45.00 21.84 12.26
C SER A 326 44.10 20.77 11.64
N VAL A 327 43.70 20.95 10.39
CA VAL A 327 42.94 19.94 9.63
C VAL A 327 43.94 18.94 9.02
N ALA A 328 43.93 17.70 9.51
CA ALA A 328 44.80 16.63 9.02
C ALA A 328 44.19 15.83 7.86
N TRP A 329 42.86 15.86 7.72
CA TRP A 329 42.12 15.34 6.56
C TRP A 329 40.75 16.01 6.47
N LYS A 330 40.23 16.15 5.25
CA LYS A 330 38.89 16.63 4.93
C LYS A 330 38.23 15.62 3.98
N ALA A 331 36.97 15.29 4.24
CA ALA A 331 36.18 14.42 3.39
C ALA A 331 35.81 15.11 2.07
N GLN A 332 35.75 14.34 0.98
CA GLN A 332 35.02 14.70 -0.23
C GLN A 332 33.59 14.19 -0.05
N LEU A 333 32.59 15.06 0.05
CA LEU A 333 31.20 14.68 0.39
C LEU A 333 30.28 14.64 -0.85
N GLU A 334 30.80 15.09 -1.98
CA GLU A 334 30.22 15.04 -3.31
C GLU A 334 30.36 13.65 -3.94
N GLU A 335 29.34 13.18 -4.66
CA GLU A 335 29.38 11.94 -5.44
C GLU A 335 30.09 12.20 -6.79
N VAL A 336 30.95 11.28 -7.24
CA VAL A 336 31.84 11.55 -8.38
C VAL A 336 31.30 10.95 -9.68
N VAL A 337 30.91 11.80 -10.62
CA VAL A 337 30.34 11.40 -11.92
C VAL A 337 31.08 12.13 -13.05
N ASP A 338 31.86 11.41 -13.86
CA ASP A 338 32.82 12.00 -14.81
C ASP A 338 32.52 11.78 -16.31
N HIS A 339 31.44 11.07 -16.71
CA HIS A 339 31.20 10.74 -18.13
C HIS A 339 29.82 11.19 -18.68
N PRO A 340 29.69 12.43 -19.22
CA PRO A 340 28.41 12.99 -19.68
C PRO A 340 27.66 12.11 -20.70
N ASP A 341 28.35 11.57 -21.71
CA ASP A 341 27.69 10.84 -22.82
C ASP A 341 27.04 9.49 -22.42
N LYS A 342 27.20 9.04 -21.17
CA LYS A 342 26.85 7.66 -20.76
C LYS A 342 26.17 7.55 -19.40
N ASP A 343 26.55 8.40 -18.45
CA ASP A 343 25.83 8.50 -17.18
C ASP A 343 24.67 9.52 -17.27
N GLY A 344 24.62 10.32 -18.35
CA GLY A 344 23.44 11.10 -18.75
C GLY A 344 22.97 12.07 -17.68
N ASP A 345 21.72 11.91 -17.25
CA ASP A 345 21.12 12.76 -16.22
C ASP A 345 21.83 12.61 -14.86
N ALA A 346 22.39 11.43 -14.53
CA ALA A 346 23.18 11.26 -13.30
C ALA A 346 24.48 12.07 -13.30
N TRP A 347 25.03 12.37 -14.49
CA TRP A 347 26.12 13.34 -14.63
C TRP A 347 25.60 14.78 -14.52
N ALA A 348 24.54 15.10 -15.27
CA ALA A 348 23.99 16.45 -15.40
C ALA A 348 23.40 17.02 -14.09
N TYR A 349 23.07 16.17 -13.12
CA TYR A 349 22.50 16.56 -11.83
C TYR A 349 23.30 16.06 -10.62
N SER A 350 24.59 15.75 -10.81
CA SER A 350 25.50 15.25 -9.77
C SER A 350 25.71 16.19 -8.57
N ASP A 351 25.49 17.49 -8.75
CA ASP A 351 25.55 18.54 -7.71
C ASP A 351 24.17 19.05 -7.26
N ALA A 352 23.07 18.64 -7.92
CA ALA A 352 21.74 19.19 -7.70
C ALA A 352 21.20 18.95 -6.28
N VAL A 353 21.63 17.85 -5.65
CA VAL A 353 21.20 17.42 -4.31
C VAL A 353 22.45 16.96 -3.53
N PRO A 354 22.99 17.79 -2.62
CA PRO A 354 24.12 17.44 -1.75
C PRO A 354 23.94 16.15 -0.91
N ALA A 355 25.00 15.71 -0.24
CA ALA A 355 24.95 14.60 0.71
C ALA A 355 24.41 15.06 2.09
N TRP A 356 23.10 14.91 2.34
CA TRP A 356 22.50 15.14 3.67
C TRP A 356 21.47 14.06 4.06
N HIS A 357 21.06 14.08 5.33
CA HIS A 357 19.92 13.32 5.83
C HIS A 357 18.73 14.28 6.07
N GLY A 358 17.55 13.98 5.53
CA GLY A 358 16.33 14.76 5.77
C GLY A 358 15.98 14.85 7.25
N LEU A 359 15.55 16.03 7.71
CA LEU A 359 15.21 16.34 9.11
C LEU A 359 16.38 16.15 10.11
N SER A 360 17.62 16.01 9.63
CA SER A 360 18.84 16.04 10.46
C SER A 360 19.10 17.42 11.04
N ARG A 361 19.50 17.48 12.31
CA ARG A 361 19.73 18.75 13.03
C ARG A 361 20.82 19.61 12.39
N GLY A 362 20.55 20.90 12.22
CA GLY A 362 21.58 21.89 11.92
C GLY A 362 22.51 22.15 13.11
N GLY A 363 23.83 22.05 12.91
CA GLY A 363 24.84 22.31 13.94
C GLY A 363 26.26 21.87 13.57
N GLN A 364 27.20 22.19 14.46
CA GLN A 364 28.57 21.68 14.47
C GLN A 364 28.76 20.77 15.69
N ALA A 365 29.43 19.64 15.49
CA ALA A 365 29.80 18.69 16.53
C ALA A 365 31.29 18.34 16.40
N GLU A 366 31.98 18.25 17.53
CA GLU A 366 33.37 17.82 17.61
C GLU A 366 33.51 16.75 18.68
N GLY A 367 34.14 15.62 18.34
CA GLY A 367 34.22 14.48 19.25
C GLY A 367 35.17 13.38 18.76
N LYS A 368 35.37 12.36 19.59
CA LYS A 368 36.11 11.16 19.19
C LYS A 368 35.20 10.18 18.45
N LEU A 369 35.75 9.45 17.49
CA LEU A 369 35.03 8.40 16.77
C LEU A 369 34.71 7.19 17.66
N ILE A 370 33.48 6.68 17.55
CA ILE A 370 33.06 5.37 18.05
C ILE A 370 32.39 4.62 16.91
N TYR A 371 32.90 3.44 16.54
CA TYR A 371 32.22 2.56 15.58
C TYR A 371 31.13 1.76 16.28
N ALA A 372 29.90 1.82 15.76
CA ALA A 372 28.71 1.21 16.34
C ALA A 372 28.08 0.11 15.46
N ASN A 373 28.84 -0.48 14.52
CA ASN A 373 28.35 -1.50 13.59
C ASN A 373 27.06 -1.05 12.87
N TYR A 374 25.92 -1.74 13.01
CA TYR A 374 24.65 -1.33 12.38
C TYR A 374 23.93 -0.21 13.16
N GLY A 375 24.46 0.26 14.29
CA GLY A 375 23.78 1.21 15.17
C GLY A 375 22.46 0.64 15.72
N SER A 376 22.36 -0.69 15.85
CA SER A 376 21.21 -1.35 16.44
C SER A 376 21.18 -1.17 17.96
N LYS A 377 20.02 -1.39 18.60
CA LYS A 377 19.95 -1.35 20.08
C LYS A 377 20.95 -2.33 20.70
N SER A 378 21.08 -3.53 20.13
CA SER A 378 22.09 -4.52 20.52
C SER A 378 23.51 -4.00 20.37
N ASP A 379 23.88 -3.38 19.24
CA ASP A 379 25.24 -2.83 19.06
C ASP A 379 25.57 -1.77 20.13
N TYR A 380 24.60 -0.91 20.45
CA TYR A 380 24.74 0.12 21.47
C TYR A 380 24.80 -0.46 22.90
N ASP A 381 23.92 -1.41 23.24
CA ASP A 381 23.93 -2.11 24.53
C ASP A 381 25.28 -2.83 24.75
N ASP A 382 25.77 -3.54 23.73
CA ASP A 382 27.06 -4.24 23.72
C ASP A 382 28.25 -3.30 24.02
N LEU A 383 28.22 -2.08 23.47
CA LEU A 383 29.27 -1.08 23.67
C LEU A 383 29.18 -0.44 25.06
N VAL A 384 27.98 -0.21 25.57
CA VAL A 384 27.76 0.27 26.94
C VAL A 384 28.22 -0.77 27.97
N GLU A 385 27.94 -2.07 27.77
CA GLU A 385 28.47 -3.15 28.63
C GLU A 385 30.00 -3.21 28.60
N LYS A 386 30.62 -2.97 27.44
CA LYS A 386 32.08 -2.85 27.28
C LYS A 386 32.67 -1.55 27.87
N GLY A 387 31.84 -0.69 28.48
CA GLY A 387 32.25 0.53 29.16
C GLY A 387 32.55 1.72 28.23
N VAL A 388 32.06 1.69 26.99
CA VAL A 388 32.25 2.77 26.01
C VAL A 388 31.37 3.96 26.39
N ASN A 389 31.99 5.14 26.58
CA ASN A 389 31.28 6.38 26.84
C ASN A 389 31.03 7.15 25.54
N PHE A 390 29.76 7.32 25.19
CA PHE A 390 29.31 8.06 24.00
C PHE A 390 29.20 9.58 24.22
N THR A 391 29.29 10.07 25.47
CA THR A 391 29.11 11.49 25.82
C THR A 391 30.07 12.38 25.03
N GLY A 392 29.53 13.18 24.11
CA GLY A 392 30.33 14.09 23.27
C GLY A 392 31.12 13.38 22.15
N ALA A 393 30.80 12.14 21.81
CA ALA A 393 31.45 11.39 20.73
C ALA A 393 30.76 11.60 19.37
N ILE A 394 31.47 11.29 18.28
CA ILE A 394 30.89 11.14 16.93
C ILE A 394 30.76 9.63 16.66
N VAL A 395 29.53 9.16 16.45
CA VAL A 395 29.27 7.75 16.12
C VAL A 395 29.49 7.52 14.63
N LEU A 396 30.05 6.36 14.27
CA LEU A 396 30.13 5.85 12.89
C LEU A 396 29.38 4.52 12.81
N ALA A 397 28.36 4.44 11.97
CA ALA A 397 27.57 3.23 11.75
C ALA A 397 27.43 2.91 10.26
N ARG A 398 27.27 1.64 9.90
CA ARG A 398 26.85 1.25 8.54
C ARG A 398 25.34 1.34 8.37
N TYR A 399 24.89 1.52 7.12
CA TYR A 399 23.52 1.32 6.66
C TYR A 399 23.11 -0.16 6.77
N GLY A 400 21.90 -0.52 6.32
CA GLY A 400 21.34 -1.85 6.55
C GLY A 400 20.98 -2.11 8.02
N GLY A 401 20.57 -3.34 8.35
CA GLY A 401 20.19 -3.72 9.71
C GLY A 401 18.85 -3.10 10.15
N ILE A 402 18.81 -1.82 10.48
CA ILE A 402 17.61 -1.10 10.93
C ILE A 402 17.45 0.25 10.23
N PHE A 403 16.24 0.81 10.28
CA PHE A 403 15.93 2.13 9.72
C PHE A 403 16.84 3.24 10.28
N ARG A 404 17.24 4.19 9.42
CA ARG A 404 18.33 5.13 9.69
C ARG A 404 18.06 6.09 10.86
N GLY A 405 16.83 6.58 11.01
CA GLY A 405 16.45 7.43 12.16
C GLY A 405 16.64 6.75 13.52
N LEU A 406 16.46 5.43 13.62
CA LEU A 406 16.69 4.68 14.87
C LEU A 406 18.18 4.62 15.25
N LYS A 407 19.09 4.58 14.26
CA LYS A 407 20.54 4.64 14.49
C LYS A 407 20.92 5.98 15.15
N VAL A 408 20.35 7.07 14.64
CA VAL A 408 20.54 8.43 15.19
C VAL A 408 19.94 8.54 16.58
N LYS A 409 18.71 8.04 16.78
CA LYS A 409 18.03 8.02 18.08
C LYS A 409 18.87 7.32 19.16
N GLY A 410 19.41 6.14 18.88
CA GLY A 410 20.25 5.40 19.82
C GLY A 410 21.56 6.12 20.18
N ALA A 411 22.20 6.79 19.22
CA ALA A 411 23.37 7.64 19.50
C ALA A 411 23.02 8.84 20.38
N GLN A 412 21.90 9.51 20.09
CA GLN A 412 21.38 10.66 20.85
C GLN A 412 21.02 10.28 22.29
N GLU A 413 20.33 9.16 22.51
CA GLU A 413 19.94 8.69 23.84
C GLU A 413 21.14 8.29 24.72
N LEU A 414 22.30 8.00 24.12
CA LEU A 414 23.58 7.77 24.80
C LEU A 414 24.48 9.03 24.91
N GLY A 415 24.01 10.19 24.43
CA GLY A 415 24.71 11.48 24.55
C GLY A 415 25.81 11.74 23.52
N ALA A 416 25.78 11.05 22.36
CA ALA A 416 26.65 11.40 21.24
C ALA A 416 26.42 12.85 20.77
N ALA A 417 27.48 13.51 20.31
CA ALA A 417 27.39 14.86 19.73
C ALA A 417 26.95 14.84 18.25
N GLY A 418 27.06 13.70 17.56
CA GLY A 418 26.65 13.54 16.18
C GLY A 418 26.90 12.13 15.65
N ILE A 419 26.44 11.83 14.43
CA ILE A 419 26.54 10.51 13.82
C ILE A 419 26.78 10.55 12.30
N LEU A 420 27.64 9.67 11.83
CA LEU A 420 27.99 9.44 10.43
C LEU A 420 27.48 8.06 10.02
N ILE A 421 26.80 7.98 8.87
CA ILE A 421 26.23 6.72 8.37
C ILE A 421 26.77 6.45 6.95
N TYR A 422 27.19 5.21 6.66
CA TYR A 422 27.80 4.86 5.37
C TYR A 422 27.31 3.51 4.83
N SER A 423 27.35 3.32 3.51
CA SER A 423 27.05 2.02 2.88
C SER A 423 28.32 1.16 2.85
N ASP A 424 28.31 -0.01 3.49
CA ASP A 424 29.46 -0.91 3.57
C ASP A 424 29.42 -1.96 2.45
N PRO A 425 30.49 -2.15 1.64
CA PRO A 425 30.47 -3.14 0.57
C PRO A 425 30.36 -4.61 1.01
N ARG A 426 30.42 -4.92 2.31
CA ARG A 426 30.04 -6.26 2.82
C ARG A 426 28.54 -6.52 2.69
N ASP A 427 27.75 -5.46 2.71
CA ASP A 427 26.29 -5.53 2.64
C ASP A 427 25.82 -5.82 1.20
N ASP A 428 26.69 -5.62 0.19
CA ASP A 428 26.44 -5.78 -1.26
C ASP A 428 26.46 -7.25 -1.78
N GLY A 429 26.62 -8.23 -0.90
CA GLY A 429 26.54 -9.65 -1.25
C GLY A 429 27.72 -10.17 -2.06
N SER A 430 27.44 -10.93 -3.12
CA SER A 430 28.47 -11.46 -4.02
C SER A 430 29.10 -10.37 -4.90
N VAL A 431 28.43 -9.22 -5.09
CA VAL A 431 28.74 -8.27 -6.17
C VAL A 431 29.70 -7.17 -5.70
N THR A 432 30.87 -7.60 -5.25
CA THR A 432 31.90 -6.75 -4.63
C THR A 432 33.19 -6.69 -5.42
N THR A 433 33.99 -5.64 -5.18
CA THR A 433 35.35 -5.54 -5.73
C THR A 433 36.33 -6.57 -5.16
N ALA A 434 36.03 -7.15 -3.98
CA ALA A 434 36.78 -8.27 -3.43
C ALA A 434 36.55 -9.55 -4.25
N ASN A 435 35.33 -9.80 -4.72
CA ASN A 435 34.98 -10.90 -5.63
C ASN A 435 35.40 -10.64 -7.09
N GLY A 436 36.21 -9.61 -7.36
CA GLY A 436 36.73 -9.28 -8.69
C GLY A 436 35.75 -8.54 -9.60
N TYR A 437 34.55 -8.22 -9.12
CA TYR A 437 33.63 -7.35 -9.87
C TYR A 437 34.15 -5.92 -9.89
N GLN A 438 33.92 -5.23 -11.01
CA GLN A 438 34.33 -3.85 -11.13
C GLN A 438 33.26 -2.97 -10.45
N ALA A 439 33.69 -2.00 -9.65
CA ALA A 439 32.84 -0.96 -9.11
C ALA A 439 32.15 -0.18 -10.25
N TYR A 440 30.91 0.26 -10.03
CA TYR A 440 30.13 1.11 -10.95
C TYR A 440 30.94 2.37 -11.24
N ALA A 441 31.59 2.38 -12.39
CA ALA A 441 32.64 3.30 -12.75
C ALA A 441 32.65 3.50 -14.27
N LEU A 442 32.95 4.73 -14.66
CA LEU A 442 32.03 5.44 -15.54
C LEU A 442 32.17 5.02 -17.00
N GLY A 443 31.05 5.01 -17.71
CA GLY A 443 31.03 4.75 -19.15
C GLY A 443 31.33 3.31 -19.61
N THR A 444 31.35 2.35 -18.68
CA THR A 444 31.13 0.92 -18.92
C THR A 444 30.19 0.42 -17.83
N PRO A 445 29.12 -0.34 -18.13
CA PRO A 445 28.26 -0.86 -17.08
C PRO A 445 29.05 -1.89 -16.25
N ARG A 446 29.10 -1.65 -14.93
CA ARG A 446 29.86 -2.42 -13.95
C ARG A 446 28.99 -2.64 -12.71
N PRO A 447 28.89 -3.87 -12.17
CA PRO A 447 27.76 -4.22 -11.30
C PRO A 447 28.00 -3.98 -9.80
N ALA A 448 29.23 -3.75 -9.34
CA ALA A 448 29.50 -3.52 -7.91
C ALA A 448 29.29 -2.05 -7.50
N ARG A 449 29.18 -1.74 -6.21
CA ARG A 449 28.95 -0.37 -5.70
C ARG A 449 30.00 0.64 -6.19
N ASN A 450 29.59 1.89 -6.45
CA ASN A 450 30.53 2.99 -6.65
C ASN A 450 31.09 3.43 -5.29
N PRO A 451 32.42 3.51 -5.09
CA PRO A 451 33.01 3.76 -3.77
C PRO A 451 32.78 5.20 -3.23
N THR A 452 32.30 6.12 -4.08
CA THR A 452 31.90 7.49 -3.73
C THR A 452 30.39 7.64 -3.50
N SER A 453 29.56 6.63 -3.79
CA SER A 453 28.10 6.73 -3.64
C SER A 453 27.66 6.97 -2.19
N VAL A 454 26.64 7.79 -2.02
CA VAL A 454 26.06 8.19 -0.73
C VAL A 454 24.55 7.94 -0.75
N GLN A 455 24.05 7.14 0.19
CA GLN A 455 22.61 6.98 0.43
C GLN A 455 22.12 8.16 1.30
N ARG A 456 21.24 8.99 0.73
CA ARG A 456 20.46 10.03 1.47
C ARG A 456 19.27 9.40 2.20
N GLY A 457 18.41 10.19 2.84
CA GLY A 457 17.25 9.67 3.56
C GLY A 457 16.87 10.47 4.79
N SER A 458 15.58 10.49 5.13
CA SER A 458 15.13 11.06 6.40
C SER A 458 15.66 10.28 7.60
N VAL A 459 16.04 11.02 8.64
CA VAL A 459 16.39 10.51 9.98
C VAL A 459 15.31 10.82 11.02
N GLN A 460 14.10 11.17 10.59
CA GLN A 460 12.91 11.25 11.44
C GLN A 460 12.72 9.95 12.25
N PHE A 461 12.20 10.04 13.46
CA PHE A 461 11.88 8.90 14.31
C PHE A 461 10.48 8.36 13.97
N LEU A 462 10.34 7.76 12.79
CA LEU A 462 9.09 7.13 12.29
C LEU A 462 8.44 6.16 13.30
N SER A 463 9.22 5.58 14.19
CA SER A 463 8.74 4.73 15.30
C SER A 463 7.93 5.47 16.37
N ILE A 464 7.83 6.80 16.30
CA ILE A 464 7.03 7.66 17.19
C ILE A 464 5.79 8.14 16.43
N TYR A 465 5.98 8.80 15.28
CA TYR A 465 4.94 9.05 14.27
C TYR A 465 5.58 9.41 12.90
N PRO A 466 4.92 9.08 11.77
CA PRO A 466 5.15 9.69 10.45
C PRO A 466 4.38 11.02 10.30
N GLY A 467 4.54 11.71 9.16
CA GLY A 467 3.89 13.00 8.87
C GLY A 467 4.80 14.21 9.11
N ASP A 468 4.25 15.42 8.97
CA ASP A 468 4.94 16.66 9.38
C ASP A 468 5.36 16.52 10.86
N PRO A 469 6.65 16.66 11.20
CA PRO A 469 7.11 16.67 12.58
C PRO A 469 6.30 17.57 13.50
N THR A 470 5.79 18.68 12.97
CA THR A 470 5.22 19.79 13.73
C THR A 470 3.71 19.75 13.89
N THR A 471 2.95 18.98 13.08
CA THR A 471 1.47 18.90 13.17
C THR A 471 0.92 17.48 13.46
N PRO A 472 1.43 16.74 14.47
CA PRO A 472 0.97 15.37 14.73
C PRO A 472 -0.52 15.30 15.09
N GLY A 473 -1.32 14.61 14.28
CA GLY A 473 -2.74 14.37 14.50
C GLY A 473 -3.70 15.33 13.79
N TYR A 474 -3.21 16.25 12.96
CA TYR A 474 -4.00 17.21 12.19
C TYR A 474 -3.20 17.79 11.00
N PRO A 475 -3.81 18.01 9.83
CA PRO A 475 -3.07 18.34 8.61
C PRO A 475 -2.28 19.66 8.66
N ALA A 476 -1.11 19.63 8.02
CA ALA A 476 -0.21 20.74 7.77
C ALA A 476 -0.78 21.72 6.71
N TYR A 477 -1.88 22.39 7.00
CA TYR A 477 -2.32 23.56 6.24
C TYR A 477 -1.31 24.70 6.36
N GLU A 478 -1.32 25.63 5.39
CA GLU A 478 -0.48 26.84 5.40
C GLU A 478 -0.49 27.54 6.78
N ASN A 479 -1.68 27.80 7.31
CA ASN A 479 -1.91 28.49 8.58
C ASN A 479 -2.11 27.54 9.79
N SER A 480 -1.70 26.27 9.71
CA SER A 480 -1.77 25.35 10.86
C SER A 480 -0.88 25.83 12.01
N THR A 481 -1.38 25.63 13.24
CA THR A 481 -0.55 25.74 14.46
C THR A 481 0.53 24.66 14.40
N ARG A 482 1.77 24.98 14.79
CA ARG A 482 2.90 24.06 14.69
C ARG A 482 3.57 23.88 16.04
N THR A 483 3.98 22.66 16.33
CA THR A 483 4.75 22.27 17.52
C THR A 483 6.25 22.24 17.18
N ASN A 484 7.12 21.99 18.16
CA ASN A 484 8.56 21.82 17.89
C ASN A 484 8.91 20.49 17.19
N GLY A 485 7.96 19.55 17.13
CA GLY A 485 8.20 18.14 16.84
C GLY A 485 8.89 17.38 17.97
N THR A 486 8.59 16.09 18.09
CA THR A 486 9.26 15.16 19.03
C THR A 486 9.78 13.90 18.33
N ASN A 487 9.59 13.79 17.02
CA ASN A 487 10.06 12.71 16.16
C ASN A 487 11.25 13.13 15.27
N ILE A 488 12.06 14.12 15.65
CA ILE A 488 13.25 14.55 14.89
C ILE A 488 14.51 14.60 15.77
N PRO A 489 15.72 14.37 15.22
CA PRO A 489 16.96 14.43 15.99
C PRO A 489 17.34 15.81 16.54
N ASP A 490 17.93 15.81 17.74
CA ASP A 490 18.61 16.95 18.34
C ASP A 490 20.11 17.01 18.00
N ILE A 491 20.66 15.97 17.35
CA ILE A 491 22.08 15.85 17.00
C ILE A 491 22.32 15.90 15.48
N PRO A 492 23.38 16.56 14.99
CA PRO A 492 23.71 16.59 13.58
C PRO A 492 24.13 15.21 13.08
N SER A 493 23.68 14.89 11.87
CA SER A 493 24.08 13.68 11.16
C SER A 493 24.30 13.91 9.67
N LEU A 494 25.23 13.18 9.07
CA LEU A 494 25.47 13.15 7.63
C LEU A 494 25.64 11.71 7.11
N PRO A 495 25.16 11.42 5.89
CA PRO A 495 25.56 10.23 5.16
C PRO A 495 26.94 10.46 4.53
N ILE A 496 27.76 9.42 4.44
CA ILE A 496 29.09 9.49 3.82
C ILE A 496 29.35 8.27 2.93
N SER A 497 30.22 8.46 1.94
CA SER A 497 30.67 7.40 1.04
C SER A 497 31.58 6.39 1.74
N TRP A 498 31.66 5.18 1.19
CA TRP A 498 32.59 4.15 1.64
C TRP A 498 34.05 4.65 1.65
N THR A 499 34.45 5.44 0.65
CA THR A 499 35.80 6.02 0.56
C THR A 499 36.14 6.88 1.79
N ASN A 500 35.19 7.67 2.29
CA ASN A 500 35.37 8.44 3.52
C ASN A 500 35.36 7.54 4.77
N ALA A 501 34.43 6.59 4.83
CA ALA A 501 34.34 5.65 5.96
C ALA A 501 35.63 4.84 6.14
N GLN A 502 36.29 4.42 5.05
CA GLN A 502 37.61 3.76 5.10
C GLN A 502 38.71 4.60 5.74
N VAL A 503 38.64 5.94 5.68
CA VAL A 503 39.62 6.81 6.37
C VAL A 503 39.30 6.84 7.88
N LEU A 504 38.03 7.02 8.25
CA LEU A 504 37.59 7.05 9.64
C LEU A 504 37.87 5.71 10.37
N LEU A 505 37.60 4.58 9.72
CA LEU A 505 37.89 3.24 10.27
C LEU A 505 39.39 3.06 10.55
N LYS A 506 40.27 3.52 9.64
CA LYS A 506 41.73 3.48 9.84
C LYS A 506 42.23 4.39 10.97
N GLU A 507 41.51 5.46 11.31
CA GLU A 507 41.82 6.28 12.51
C GLU A 507 41.47 5.55 13.81
N ILE A 508 40.40 4.76 13.81
CA ILE A 508 39.98 3.90 14.93
C ILE A 508 40.95 2.73 15.09
N GLU A 509 41.20 1.95 14.03
CA GLU A 509 42.16 0.84 14.00
C GLU A 509 43.58 1.28 14.38
N GLY A 510 44.01 2.44 13.87
CA GLY A 510 45.32 3.02 14.16
C GLY A 510 45.46 3.59 15.57
N GLY A 511 44.41 3.57 16.39
CA GLY A 511 44.45 3.99 17.80
C GLY A 511 44.78 5.47 18.03
N LYS A 512 44.71 6.32 16.98
CA LYS A 512 45.20 7.70 17.01
C LYS A 512 44.37 8.60 17.92
N GLY A 513 43.09 8.29 18.11
CA GLY A 513 42.20 8.98 19.06
C GLY A 513 41.96 10.47 18.77
N ARG A 514 42.18 10.90 17.51
CA ARG A 514 42.01 12.28 17.04
C ARG A 514 40.54 12.72 17.05
N THR A 515 40.33 14.02 17.13
CA THR A 515 38.99 14.63 17.09
C THR A 515 38.49 14.68 15.66
N VAL A 516 37.23 14.32 15.45
CA VAL A 516 36.51 14.55 14.19
C VAL A 516 35.56 15.73 14.37
N ARG A 517 35.60 16.66 13.41
CA ARG A 517 34.65 17.76 13.26
C ARG A 517 33.61 17.41 12.20
N LEU A 518 32.35 17.50 12.59
CA LEU A 518 31.16 17.36 11.77
C LEU A 518 30.44 18.71 11.73
N VAL A 519 30.11 19.21 10.55
CA VAL A 519 29.24 20.38 10.34
C VAL A 519 28.12 19.98 9.40
N ASN A 520 26.88 20.17 9.84
CA ASN A 520 25.67 20.05 9.03
C ASN A 520 24.90 21.37 9.12
N SER A 521 24.77 22.10 8.02
CA SER A 521 23.99 23.35 7.95
C SER A 521 22.81 23.13 7.03
N VAL A 522 21.61 23.26 7.60
CA VAL A 522 20.31 23.06 6.95
C VAL A 522 19.43 24.29 7.17
N ASP A 523 18.45 24.45 6.28
CA ASP A 523 17.43 25.50 6.29
C ASP A 523 16.07 24.83 6.59
N ASP A 524 15.69 24.83 7.87
CA ASP A 524 14.43 24.27 8.38
C ASP A 524 13.28 25.26 8.13
N LYS A 525 12.29 24.89 7.30
CA LYS A 525 11.24 25.81 6.83
C LYS A 525 9.94 25.10 6.45
N VAL A 526 8.86 25.87 6.33
CA VAL A 526 7.62 25.41 5.70
C VAL A 526 7.83 25.33 4.18
N ILE A 527 7.60 24.15 3.59
CA ILE A 527 7.72 23.90 2.14
C ILE A 527 6.36 23.40 1.64
N PRO A 528 5.81 23.93 0.53
CA PRO A 528 4.60 23.38 -0.07
C PRO A 528 4.89 22.01 -0.69
N ILE A 529 3.97 21.06 -0.54
CA ILE A 529 4.01 19.73 -1.16
C ILE A 529 2.71 19.45 -1.94
N TRP A 530 2.78 18.65 -2.99
CA TRP A 530 1.72 18.49 -3.99
C TRP A 530 1.27 17.04 -4.14
N ASN A 531 0.00 16.76 -3.83
CA ASN A 531 -0.63 15.44 -3.98
C ASN A 531 -1.62 15.43 -5.17
N PRO A 532 -1.24 15.00 -6.39
CA PRO A 532 -2.18 14.72 -7.47
C PRO A 532 -3.16 13.59 -7.16
N MET A 533 -4.45 13.90 -7.23
CA MET A 533 -5.56 12.97 -6.99
C MET A 533 -6.38 12.78 -8.26
N GLY A 534 -6.80 11.55 -8.57
CA GLY A 534 -7.62 11.23 -9.75
C GLY A 534 -8.68 10.17 -9.49
N VAL A 535 -9.93 10.40 -9.90
CA VAL A 535 -11.08 9.60 -9.47
C VAL A 535 -11.85 9.01 -10.65
N ILE A 536 -12.14 7.71 -10.59
CA ILE A 536 -13.09 7.01 -11.47
C ILE A 536 -14.32 6.62 -10.62
N PRO A 537 -15.46 7.33 -10.72
CA PRO A 537 -16.61 7.07 -9.85
C PRO A 537 -17.29 5.72 -10.17
N GLY A 538 -17.68 4.99 -9.12
CA GLY A 538 -18.36 3.69 -9.21
C GLY A 538 -19.86 3.75 -9.52
N TYR A 539 -20.50 2.59 -9.47
CA TYR A 539 -21.97 2.45 -9.34
C TYR A 539 -22.41 2.45 -7.86
N ILE A 540 -21.59 1.85 -7.01
CA ILE A 540 -21.54 2.01 -5.55
C ILE A 540 -20.68 3.26 -5.31
N LYS A 541 -21.13 4.14 -4.42
CA LYS A 541 -20.60 5.51 -4.27
C LYS A 541 -19.87 5.72 -2.93
N ASP A 542 -20.16 4.80 -2.02
CA ASP A 542 -19.83 4.65 -0.61
C ASP A 542 -18.78 3.53 -0.39
N GLU A 543 -18.21 2.99 -1.47
CA GLU A 543 -17.09 2.05 -1.43
C GLU A 543 -16.00 2.51 -2.42
N VAL A 544 -14.79 2.75 -1.92
CA VAL A 544 -13.64 3.32 -2.64
C VAL A 544 -12.42 2.41 -2.52
N VAL A 545 -11.73 2.17 -3.63
CA VAL A 545 -10.39 1.55 -3.68
C VAL A 545 -9.37 2.64 -3.99
N ILE A 546 -8.35 2.81 -3.15
CA ILE A 546 -7.23 3.72 -3.42
C ILE A 546 -6.07 2.94 -4.03
N ILE A 547 -5.40 3.52 -5.02
CA ILE A 547 -4.12 3.10 -5.58
C ILE A 547 -3.14 4.25 -5.36
N GLY A 548 -2.03 4.02 -4.67
CA GLY A 548 -1.08 5.06 -4.29
C GLY A 548 0.38 4.68 -4.54
N ASN A 549 1.19 5.70 -4.74
CA ASN A 549 2.62 5.67 -5.05
C ASN A 549 3.16 7.08 -4.77
N HIS A 550 4.27 7.22 -4.04
CA HIS A 550 4.96 8.51 -3.94
C HIS A 550 5.73 8.83 -5.23
N ARG A 551 6.12 10.09 -5.35
CA ARG A 551 6.70 10.68 -6.55
C ARG A 551 7.97 11.46 -6.26
N ASP A 552 8.11 11.97 -5.04
CA ASP A 552 9.36 12.59 -4.60
C ASP A 552 10.48 11.55 -4.46
N ALA A 553 11.70 11.97 -4.80
CA ALA A 553 12.92 11.17 -4.66
C ALA A 553 14.06 12.05 -4.17
N TRP A 554 15.06 11.49 -3.47
CA TRP A 554 16.24 12.28 -3.12
C TRP A 554 16.96 12.90 -4.31
N VAL A 555 17.09 12.18 -5.43
CA VAL A 555 17.76 12.69 -6.65
C VAL A 555 16.91 12.39 -7.89
N LEU A 556 17.32 11.42 -8.71
CA LEU A 556 16.60 11.01 -9.94
C LEU A 556 15.62 9.86 -9.69
N GLY A 557 15.88 8.99 -8.72
CA GLY A 557 14.90 8.02 -8.20
C GLY A 557 14.32 7.07 -9.25
N ALA A 558 15.15 6.55 -10.17
CA ALA A 558 14.69 5.72 -11.28
C ALA A 558 14.05 4.40 -10.82
N ALA A 559 14.62 3.76 -9.79
CA ALA A 559 13.96 2.71 -9.04
C ALA A 559 12.96 3.32 -8.05
N ASP A 560 13.46 4.12 -7.09
CA ASP A 560 12.66 4.65 -5.99
C ASP A 560 12.34 6.15 -6.17
N PRO A 561 11.08 6.55 -6.46
CA PRO A 561 9.87 5.75 -6.68
C PRO A 561 9.46 5.65 -8.16
N THR A 562 10.28 6.12 -9.11
CA THR A 562 9.85 6.26 -10.51
C THR A 562 9.47 4.92 -11.14
N SER A 563 10.05 3.79 -10.72
CA SER A 563 9.64 2.47 -11.23
C SER A 563 8.18 2.16 -10.87
N GLY A 564 7.74 2.57 -9.67
CA GLY A 564 6.33 2.58 -9.26
C GLY A 564 5.50 3.57 -10.05
N THR A 565 5.97 4.82 -10.18
CA THR A 565 5.26 5.88 -10.91
C THR A 565 5.00 5.48 -12.38
N ALA A 566 6.00 4.90 -13.05
CA ALA A 566 5.91 4.39 -14.41
C ALA A 566 4.94 3.19 -14.53
N SER A 567 4.87 2.34 -13.51
CA SER A 567 3.92 1.22 -13.48
C SER A 567 2.49 1.68 -13.18
N VAL A 568 2.31 2.66 -12.29
CA VAL A 568 1.01 3.32 -12.05
C VAL A 568 0.55 4.09 -13.29
N HIS A 569 1.46 4.70 -14.06
CA HIS A 569 1.17 5.31 -15.37
C HIS A 569 0.57 4.29 -16.35
N GLU A 570 1.16 3.09 -16.46
CA GLU A 570 0.61 2.01 -17.30
C GLU A 570 -0.73 1.48 -16.76
N VAL A 571 -0.94 1.44 -15.44
CA VAL A 571 -2.24 1.10 -14.82
C VAL A 571 -3.32 2.14 -15.16
N ILE A 572 -3.01 3.43 -15.05
CA ILE A 572 -3.91 4.54 -15.43
C ILE A 572 -4.28 4.44 -16.92
N ARG A 573 -3.31 4.16 -17.81
CA ARG A 573 -3.57 3.90 -19.24
C ARG A 573 -4.49 2.69 -19.45
N GLY A 574 -4.29 1.60 -18.71
CA GLY A 574 -5.15 0.41 -18.76
C GLY A 574 -6.59 0.67 -18.32
N PHE A 575 -6.80 1.44 -17.25
CA PHE A 575 -8.14 1.89 -16.85
C PHE A 575 -8.75 2.88 -17.85
N GLY A 576 -7.96 3.79 -18.41
CA GLY A 576 -8.39 4.68 -19.50
C GLY A 576 -8.89 3.93 -20.72
N ALA A 577 -8.24 2.84 -21.13
CA ALA A 577 -8.70 1.97 -22.22
C ALA A 577 -10.06 1.31 -21.92
N LEU A 578 -10.30 0.88 -20.68
CA LEU A 578 -11.60 0.35 -20.25
C LEU A 578 -12.71 1.42 -20.30
N LEU A 579 -12.42 2.64 -19.82
CA LEU A 579 -13.36 3.77 -19.88
C LEU A 579 -13.73 4.14 -21.33
N LYS A 580 -12.77 4.09 -22.26
CA LYS A 580 -12.97 4.35 -23.70
C LYS A 580 -13.92 3.31 -24.35
N GLU A 581 -13.96 2.07 -23.86
CA GLU A 581 -14.95 1.04 -24.22
C GLU A 581 -16.27 1.10 -23.40
N GLY A 582 -16.46 2.15 -22.59
CA GLY A 582 -17.68 2.39 -21.82
C GLY A 582 -17.85 1.47 -20.59
N TRP A 583 -16.77 0.86 -20.09
CA TRP A 583 -16.78 0.20 -18.78
C TRP A 583 -16.87 1.25 -17.66
N LYS A 584 -17.39 0.83 -16.50
CA LYS A 584 -17.47 1.59 -15.26
C LYS A 584 -17.37 0.60 -14.10
N PRO A 585 -16.52 0.84 -13.08
CA PRO A 585 -16.34 -0.08 -11.96
C PRO A 585 -17.59 -0.16 -11.08
N LEU A 586 -17.70 -1.21 -10.25
CA LEU A 586 -18.74 -1.25 -9.22
C LEU A 586 -18.41 -0.25 -8.12
N ARG A 587 -17.19 -0.27 -7.57
CA ARG A 587 -16.69 0.68 -6.57
C ARG A 587 -16.07 1.91 -7.23
N THR A 588 -15.92 3.00 -6.50
CA THR A 588 -15.06 4.10 -6.95
C THR A 588 -13.59 3.68 -6.87
N ILE A 589 -12.77 4.15 -7.82
CA ILE A 589 -11.30 4.01 -7.77
C ILE A 589 -10.73 5.42 -7.63
N VAL A 590 -9.76 5.59 -6.72
CA VAL A 590 -8.95 6.79 -6.57
C VAL A 590 -7.50 6.43 -6.85
N PHE A 591 -6.82 7.23 -7.66
CA PHE A 591 -5.37 7.28 -7.79
C PHE A 591 -4.87 8.44 -6.93
N ALA A 592 -3.81 8.21 -6.19
CA ALA A 592 -3.03 9.23 -5.50
C ALA A 592 -1.57 9.14 -5.97
N SER A 593 -0.96 10.30 -6.20
CA SER A 593 0.49 10.45 -6.25
C SER A 593 0.88 11.26 -5.03
N TRP A 594 1.72 10.69 -4.16
CA TRP A 594 2.14 11.33 -2.92
C TRP A 594 3.46 12.12 -3.11
N ASP A 595 3.71 13.04 -2.19
CA ASP A 595 4.91 13.89 -2.12
C ASP A 595 5.42 13.90 -0.67
N ALA A 596 6.70 14.22 -0.46
CA ALA A 596 7.40 14.13 0.81
C ALA A 596 7.28 12.78 1.54
N GLU A 597 7.18 11.66 0.80
CA GLU A 597 7.37 10.33 1.41
C GLU A 597 8.77 10.22 2.00
N GLU A 598 9.79 10.64 1.23
CA GLU A 598 11.21 10.49 1.53
C GLU A 598 11.61 11.18 2.86
N TYR A 599 10.85 12.22 3.21
CA TYR A 599 11.00 12.99 4.45
C TYR A 599 10.33 12.33 5.67
N GLY A 600 9.31 11.48 5.48
CA GLY A 600 8.62 10.79 6.58
C GLY A 600 7.16 10.40 6.30
N LEU A 601 6.85 9.87 5.11
CA LEU A 601 5.49 9.53 4.66
C LEU A 601 4.52 10.73 4.67
N ILE A 602 5.03 11.94 4.40
CA ILE A 602 4.33 13.17 4.79
C ILE A 602 3.06 13.37 3.96
N GLY A 603 3.12 13.46 2.63
CA GLY A 603 1.96 13.77 1.80
C GLY A 603 0.80 12.78 1.93
N SER A 604 1.09 11.49 2.09
CA SER A 604 0.06 10.47 2.38
C SER A 604 -0.50 10.61 3.80
N THR A 605 0.35 10.86 4.80
CA THR A 605 -0.07 11.05 6.20
C THR A 605 -0.96 12.29 6.34
N GLU A 606 -0.55 13.46 5.84
CA GLU A 606 -1.33 14.70 5.93
C GLU A 606 -2.72 14.56 5.31
N TRP A 607 -2.82 13.91 4.14
CA TRP A 607 -4.10 13.61 3.49
C TRP A 607 -4.93 12.59 4.28
N GLY A 608 -4.26 11.60 4.88
CA GLY A 608 -4.84 10.64 5.82
C GLY A 608 -5.41 11.29 7.08
N GLU A 609 -4.85 12.41 7.54
CA GLU A 609 -5.33 13.17 8.70
C GLU A 609 -6.44 14.16 8.33
N ASP A 610 -6.35 14.89 7.20
CA ASP A 610 -7.41 15.77 6.68
C ASP A 610 -8.73 15.00 6.45
N PHE A 611 -8.64 13.82 5.83
CA PHE A 611 -9.80 13.03 5.40
C PHE A 611 -10.09 11.77 6.24
N LYS A 612 -9.48 11.63 7.42
CA LYS A 612 -9.53 10.46 8.31
C LYS A 612 -10.90 9.77 8.44
N ASP A 613 -11.95 10.53 8.79
CA ASP A 613 -13.30 9.96 8.95
C ASP A 613 -13.91 9.53 7.61
N TRP A 614 -13.68 10.29 6.53
CA TRP A 614 -14.15 9.92 5.19
C TRP A 614 -13.46 8.64 4.69
N ILE A 615 -12.14 8.52 4.91
CA ILE A 615 -11.37 7.32 4.56
C ILE A 615 -11.94 6.11 5.30
N LYS A 616 -12.13 6.24 6.62
CA LYS A 616 -12.66 5.19 7.50
C LYS A 616 -14.09 4.76 7.14
N GLU A 617 -14.92 5.65 6.62
CA GLU A 617 -16.30 5.35 6.21
C GLU A 617 -16.40 4.76 4.79
N ASN A 618 -15.51 5.16 3.86
CA ASN A 618 -15.68 4.89 2.42
C ASN A 618 -14.60 3.98 1.80
N VAL A 619 -13.37 3.96 2.33
CA VAL A 619 -12.24 3.27 1.70
C VAL A 619 -12.19 1.81 2.14
N VAL A 620 -12.41 0.91 1.18
CA VAL A 620 -12.41 -0.54 1.45
C VAL A 620 -11.01 -1.14 1.44
N ALA A 621 -10.10 -0.59 0.62
CA ALA A 621 -8.71 -1.04 0.53
C ALA A 621 -7.79 0.06 -0.02
N TYR A 622 -6.52 0.01 0.39
CA TYR A 622 -5.42 0.79 -0.18
C TYR A 622 -4.42 -0.16 -0.86
N LEU A 623 -4.02 0.15 -2.10
CA LEU A 623 -3.02 -0.60 -2.86
C LEU A 623 -1.82 0.32 -3.10
N ASN A 624 -0.74 0.08 -2.38
CA ASN A 624 0.54 0.73 -2.58
C ASN A 624 1.27 0.11 -3.78
N LEU A 625 2.06 0.93 -4.46
CA LEU A 625 3.19 0.49 -5.26
C LEU A 625 4.27 1.56 -5.18
N ASP A 626 5.16 1.36 -4.20
CA ASP A 626 6.38 2.11 -3.93
C ASP A 626 7.36 1.97 -5.12
N SER A 627 8.26 0.99 -5.04
CA SER A 627 9.22 0.62 -6.07
C SER A 627 8.75 -0.64 -6.81
N SER A 628 8.60 -0.55 -8.13
CA SER A 628 8.31 -1.72 -8.98
C SER A 628 9.54 -2.59 -9.25
N VAL A 629 10.73 -1.99 -9.36
CA VAL A 629 11.96 -2.72 -9.67
C VAL A 629 13.20 -2.04 -9.06
N SER A 630 13.95 -2.80 -8.28
CA SER A 630 15.35 -2.55 -7.89
C SER A 630 16.24 -3.81 -7.98
N GLY A 631 15.72 -4.95 -8.46
CA GLY A 631 16.49 -6.19 -8.65
C GLY A 631 15.68 -7.33 -9.25
N SER A 632 16.02 -8.59 -8.94
CA SER A 632 15.45 -9.77 -9.62
C SER A 632 14.39 -10.56 -8.85
N ARG A 633 14.18 -10.35 -7.55
CA ARG A 633 13.23 -11.14 -6.74
C ARG A 633 11.89 -10.45 -6.53
N PHE A 634 10.79 -11.09 -6.90
CA PHE A 634 9.46 -10.57 -6.62
C PHE A 634 9.08 -10.72 -5.13
N ASP A 635 8.81 -9.60 -4.45
CA ASP A 635 8.30 -9.54 -3.07
C ASP A 635 6.90 -8.90 -3.09
N ALA A 636 6.01 -9.32 -2.20
CA ALA A 636 4.69 -8.70 -2.05
C ALA A 636 4.23 -8.74 -0.58
N ARG A 637 3.58 -7.66 -0.13
CA ARG A 637 3.29 -7.44 1.30
C ARG A 637 1.82 -7.09 1.48
N ALA A 638 1.14 -7.66 2.46
CA ALA A 638 -0.29 -7.43 2.63
C ALA A 638 -0.79 -7.53 4.06
N SER A 639 -1.94 -6.88 4.28
CA SER A 639 -2.86 -7.28 5.34
C SER A 639 -3.28 -8.75 5.13
N PRO A 640 -3.38 -9.59 6.18
CA PRO A 640 -3.80 -10.99 6.08
C PRO A 640 -5.12 -11.22 5.31
N SER A 641 -6.01 -10.23 5.31
CA SER A 641 -7.26 -10.24 4.56
C SER A 641 -7.06 -10.22 3.04
N LEU A 642 -5.93 -9.72 2.55
CA LEU A 642 -5.60 -9.50 1.14
C LEU A 642 -4.55 -10.48 0.58
N SER A 643 -3.76 -11.16 1.42
CA SER A 643 -2.67 -12.07 1.00
C SER A 643 -3.07 -13.04 -0.12
N HIS A 644 -4.22 -13.70 0.00
CA HIS A 644 -4.73 -14.59 -1.05
C HIS A 644 -5.04 -13.89 -2.38
N LEU A 645 -5.52 -12.63 -2.36
CA LEU A 645 -5.77 -11.87 -3.60
C LEU A 645 -4.44 -11.59 -4.28
N VAL A 646 -3.50 -10.97 -3.56
CA VAL A 646 -2.18 -10.51 -4.05
C VAL A 646 -1.40 -11.67 -4.69
N ARG A 647 -1.31 -12.81 -3.99
CA ARG A 647 -0.70 -14.01 -4.56
C ARG A 647 -1.47 -14.54 -5.77
N SER A 648 -2.80 -14.65 -5.69
CA SER A 648 -3.59 -15.21 -6.80
C SER A 648 -3.61 -14.35 -8.06
N THR A 649 -3.26 -13.06 -8.00
CA THR A 649 -3.06 -12.22 -9.19
C THR A 649 -1.66 -12.43 -9.77
N ALA A 650 -0.62 -12.50 -8.95
CA ALA A 650 0.74 -12.83 -9.41
C ALA A 650 0.81 -14.23 -10.05
N GLU A 651 0.14 -15.24 -9.49
CA GLU A 651 -0.05 -16.59 -10.08
C GLU A 651 -0.79 -16.59 -11.44
N GLN A 652 -1.33 -15.45 -11.88
CA GLN A 652 -2.04 -15.28 -13.17
C GLN A 652 -1.31 -14.36 -14.17
N ILE A 653 -0.21 -13.71 -13.77
CA ILE A 653 0.68 -12.98 -14.67
C ILE A 653 1.85 -13.91 -15.04
N PRO A 654 2.25 -14.05 -16.32
CA PRO A 654 3.47 -14.78 -16.68
C PRO A 654 4.73 -14.12 -16.12
N HIS A 655 5.76 -14.91 -15.83
CA HIS A 655 7.08 -14.41 -15.46
C HIS A 655 7.65 -13.53 -16.59
N PRO A 656 8.30 -12.37 -16.30
CA PRO A 656 8.73 -11.42 -17.33
C PRO A 656 9.72 -12.02 -18.35
N TYR A 657 10.56 -12.97 -17.92
CA TYR A 657 11.58 -13.60 -18.77
C TYR A 657 11.35 -15.09 -19.05
N ASP A 658 10.33 -15.74 -18.48
CA ASP A 658 10.06 -17.17 -18.66
C ASP A 658 8.56 -17.48 -18.80
N PRO A 659 8.02 -17.64 -20.02
CA PRO A 659 6.58 -17.88 -20.21
C PRO A 659 6.08 -19.24 -19.69
N THR A 660 6.94 -20.09 -19.11
CA THR A 660 6.55 -21.32 -18.42
C THR A 660 6.29 -21.12 -16.91
N ARG A 661 6.79 -20.00 -16.34
CA ARG A 661 6.62 -19.61 -14.93
C ARG A 661 5.59 -18.47 -14.78
N THR A 662 5.09 -18.28 -13.57
CA THR A 662 4.26 -17.14 -13.17
C THR A 662 5.12 -16.03 -12.56
N LEU A 663 4.54 -14.83 -12.39
CA LEU A 663 5.15 -13.75 -11.64
C LEU A 663 5.34 -14.13 -10.17
N TRP A 664 4.46 -14.95 -9.59
CA TRP A 664 4.65 -15.43 -8.22
C TRP A 664 5.90 -16.31 -8.08
N ASP A 665 6.21 -17.13 -9.07
CA ASP A 665 7.40 -18.00 -9.03
C ASP A 665 8.72 -17.20 -8.98
N ALA A 666 8.71 -15.89 -9.28
CA ALA A 666 9.86 -14.99 -9.11
C ALA A 666 10.18 -14.66 -7.64
N SER A 667 9.40 -15.14 -6.65
CA SER A 667 9.79 -15.07 -5.24
C SER A 667 11.09 -15.84 -4.95
N GLU A 668 11.38 -16.85 -5.78
CA GLU A 668 12.57 -17.70 -5.66
C GLU A 668 13.74 -17.24 -6.55
N ASP A 669 13.57 -16.18 -7.35
CA ASP A 669 14.63 -15.67 -8.23
C ASP A 669 15.79 -15.05 -7.44
N SER A 670 16.94 -15.02 -8.09
CA SER A 670 18.20 -14.45 -7.61
C SER A 670 18.96 -13.86 -8.79
N GLY A 671 19.70 -12.77 -8.58
CA GLY A 671 20.58 -12.21 -9.60
C GLY A 671 21.69 -13.19 -10.02
N THR A 672 22.36 -12.87 -11.13
CA THR A 672 23.24 -13.80 -11.87
C THR A 672 24.70 -13.80 -11.43
N TYR A 673 25.08 -12.98 -10.44
CA TYR A 673 26.48 -12.76 -10.06
C TYR A 673 26.95 -13.68 -8.94
N LEU A 674 28.15 -14.24 -9.07
CA LEU A 674 28.69 -15.32 -8.23
C LEU A 674 29.95 -14.85 -7.49
N GLY A 675 30.06 -15.16 -6.21
CA GLY A 675 31.18 -14.76 -5.36
C GLY A 675 31.04 -15.34 -3.96
N GLU A 676 32.01 -15.07 -3.08
CA GLU A 676 31.84 -15.33 -1.66
C GLU A 676 30.93 -14.26 -1.05
N ASP A 677 29.90 -14.68 -0.34
CA ASP A 677 29.04 -13.80 0.44
C ASP A 677 29.30 -14.05 1.93
N THR A 678 29.77 -13.01 2.62
CA THR A 678 30.31 -13.12 3.99
C THR A 678 29.37 -12.60 5.08
N GLU A 679 28.33 -11.85 4.68
CA GLU A 679 27.21 -11.45 5.54
C GLU A 679 25.98 -12.19 5.00
N GLY A 680 25.31 -13.00 5.82
CA GLY A 680 24.07 -13.66 5.39
C GLY A 680 22.90 -12.68 5.23
N ASP A 681 21.73 -13.18 4.83
CA ASP A 681 20.48 -12.41 4.96
C ASP A 681 20.25 -12.07 6.44
N VAL A 682 20.52 -10.82 6.80
CA VAL A 682 20.54 -10.31 8.18
C VAL A 682 19.15 -10.45 8.85
N TRP A 683 18.09 -10.56 8.05
CA TRP A 683 16.72 -10.74 8.52
C TRP A 683 15.95 -11.76 7.68
N ALA A 684 15.68 -12.93 8.25
CA ALA A 684 14.65 -13.83 7.76
C ALA A 684 13.27 -13.33 8.22
N GLU A 685 12.59 -12.54 7.37
CA GLU A 685 11.21 -12.12 7.61
C GLU A 685 10.28 -13.34 7.62
N ALA A 686 9.46 -13.49 8.68
CA ALA A 686 8.54 -14.62 8.81
C ALA A 686 7.39 -14.53 7.80
N THR A 687 7.46 -15.34 6.75
CA THR A 687 6.36 -15.57 5.80
C THR A 687 5.35 -16.58 6.36
N ASP A 688 4.07 -16.41 6.01
CA ASP A 688 3.04 -17.40 6.28
C ASP A 688 3.02 -18.51 5.22
N SER A 689 2.10 -19.46 5.35
CA SER A 689 1.90 -20.53 4.36
C SER A 689 1.41 -20.05 2.98
N ILE A 690 1.03 -18.78 2.84
CA ILE A 690 0.68 -18.14 1.55
C ILE A 690 1.93 -17.50 0.93
N GLY A 691 2.96 -17.17 1.71
CA GLY A 691 4.22 -16.58 1.27
C GLY A 691 4.16 -15.06 1.07
N VAL A 692 3.05 -14.42 1.43
CA VAL A 692 2.90 -12.95 1.38
C VAL A 692 3.29 -12.39 2.75
N LYS A 693 4.18 -11.41 2.77
CA LYS A 693 4.72 -10.85 4.01
C LYS A 693 3.75 -9.87 4.68
N PRO A 694 3.86 -9.65 6.00
CA PRO A 694 3.18 -8.54 6.66
C PRO A 694 3.72 -7.19 6.18
N LEU A 695 2.91 -6.13 6.33
CA LEU A 695 3.32 -4.75 6.06
C LEU A 695 4.09 -4.16 7.26
N GLY A 696 5.16 -3.42 6.95
CA GLY A 696 5.99 -2.69 7.91
C GLY A 696 5.47 -1.27 8.16
N SER A 697 6.38 -0.29 8.14
CA SER A 697 6.07 1.15 8.33
C SER A 697 6.92 2.05 7.41
N GLY A 698 7.34 1.53 6.25
CA GLY A 698 8.30 2.18 5.34
C GLY A 698 7.76 2.32 3.93
N SER A 699 6.52 2.80 3.82
CA SER A 699 5.91 3.41 2.62
C SER A 699 4.50 3.93 2.99
N ASP A 700 3.83 4.61 2.07
CA ASP A 700 2.56 5.35 2.27
C ASP A 700 1.39 4.55 2.85
N PHE A 701 1.39 3.22 2.74
CA PHE A 701 0.36 2.36 3.34
C PHE A 701 0.24 2.51 4.87
N THR A 702 1.23 3.11 5.52
CA THR A 702 1.33 3.22 6.98
C THR A 702 0.16 3.97 7.62
N VAL A 703 -0.24 5.13 7.06
CA VAL A 703 -1.39 5.88 7.60
C VAL A 703 -2.69 5.11 7.39
N PHE A 704 -2.84 4.43 6.26
CA PHE A 704 -4.03 3.66 5.92
C PHE A 704 -4.21 2.45 6.86
N LEU A 705 -3.17 1.64 7.04
CA LEU A 705 -3.25 0.41 7.85
C LEU A 705 -3.08 0.67 9.35
N GLN A 706 -1.98 1.28 9.79
CA GLN A 706 -1.64 1.38 11.22
C GLN A 706 -2.46 2.46 11.95
N HIS A 707 -2.79 3.59 11.31
CA HIS A 707 -3.53 4.68 11.96
C HIS A 707 -5.04 4.63 11.73
N ILE A 708 -5.49 4.35 10.50
CA ILE A 708 -6.92 4.39 10.15
C ILE A 708 -7.59 3.00 10.23
N GLY A 709 -6.85 1.91 9.93
CA GLY A 709 -7.36 0.54 9.96
C GLY A 709 -7.93 0.03 8.62
N VAL A 710 -7.54 0.64 7.50
CA VAL A 710 -7.89 0.19 6.13
C VAL A 710 -7.05 -1.03 5.76
N ALA A 711 -7.68 -2.04 5.16
CA ALA A 711 -6.98 -3.21 4.62
C ALA A 711 -6.05 -2.78 3.47
N SER A 712 -4.75 -2.80 3.73
CA SER A 712 -3.73 -2.33 2.79
C SER A 712 -2.90 -3.48 2.23
N ALA A 713 -2.36 -3.32 1.03
CA ALA A 713 -1.32 -4.16 0.46
C ALA A 713 -0.29 -3.29 -0.26
N ASP A 714 0.97 -3.68 -0.23
CA ASP A 714 1.92 -3.33 -1.27
C ASP A 714 1.80 -4.39 -2.38
N ALA A 715 1.38 -3.95 -3.55
CA ALA A 715 0.87 -4.83 -4.60
C ALA A 715 1.94 -5.78 -5.18
N GLY A 716 3.22 -5.47 -4.94
CA GLY A 716 4.36 -6.33 -5.18
C GLY A 716 5.27 -5.85 -6.32
N GLY A 717 6.57 -5.83 -6.05
CA GLY A 717 7.64 -5.36 -6.92
C GLY A 717 8.87 -6.27 -6.87
N PHE A 718 9.89 -5.96 -7.66
CA PHE A 718 11.10 -6.77 -7.79
C PHE A 718 12.28 -6.16 -7.01
N GLY A 719 12.58 -6.68 -5.83
CA GLY A 719 13.70 -6.22 -5.00
C GLY A 719 15.06 -6.81 -5.38
N ALA A 720 16.12 -6.11 -4.94
CA ALA A 720 17.51 -6.58 -5.01
C ALA A 720 17.76 -7.85 -4.17
N THR A 721 18.47 -8.81 -4.76
CA THR A 721 19.04 -9.97 -4.06
C THR A 721 20.55 -9.82 -3.90
N ARG A 722 21.16 -10.62 -3.01
CA ARG A 722 22.61 -10.61 -2.73
C ARG A 722 23.48 -11.09 -3.92
N SER A 723 22.89 -11.34 -5.08
CA SER A 723 23.57 -11.67 -6.34
C SER A 723 23.11 -10.82 -7.54
N ASP A 724 22.35 -9.74 -7.32
CA ASP A 724 21.99 -8.74 -8.33
C ASP A 724 23.06 -7.64 -8.47
N PRO A 725 23.12 -6.90 -9.60
CA PRO A 725 23.86 -5.65 -9.67
C PRO A 725 23.50 -4.75 -8.48
N VAL A 726 24.50 -4.13 -7.86
CA VAL A 726 24.27 -3.27 -6.70
C VAL A 726 23.35 -2.13 -7.09
N TYR A 727 22.26 -2.01 -6.34
CA TYR A 727 21.35 -0.89 -6.38
C TYR A 727 21.86 0.24 -5.47
N HIS A 728 22.02 1.43 -6.05
CA HIS A 728 22.54 2.62 -5.37
C HIS A 728 21.41 3.43 -4.74
N TYR A 729 20.67 2.80 -3.84
CA TYR A 729 19.56 3.38 -3.07
C TYR A 729 19.87 4.79 -2.53
N HIS A 730 19.02 5.76 -2.85
CA HIS A 730 19.08 7.20 -2.50
C HIS A 730 20.39 7.94 -2.89
N SER A 731 21.08 7.46 -3.93
CA SER A 731 22.26 8.08 -4.54
C SER A 731 21.91 8.67 -5.92
N VAL A 732 22.74 9.59 -6.44
CA VAL A 732 22.62 10.05 -7.84
C VAL A 732 22.67 8.90 -8.86
N TYR A 733 23.31 7.77 -8.52
CA TYR A 733 23.37 6.62 -9.43
C TYR A 733 22.05 5.82 -9.52
N ASP A 734 21.05 6.08 -8.67
CA ASP A 734 19.68 5.59 -8.90
C ASP A 734 19.05 6.37 -10.07
N SER A 735 19.28 5.86 -11.27
CA SER A 735 19.22 6.63 -12.51
C SER A 735 18.76 5.78 -13.69
N GLU A 736 18.14 6.39 -14.70
CA GLU A 736 17.63 5.67 -15.87
C GLU A 736 18.70 4.82 -16.59
N PRO A 737 19.99 5.25 -16.73
CA PRO A 737 21.04 4.38 -17.29
C PRO A 737 21.30 3.11 -16.48
N TRP A 738 21.17 3.15 -15.14
CA TRP A 738 21.22 1.96 -14.30
C TRP A 738 19.95 1.10 -14.50
N MET A 739 18.78 1.72 -14.58
CA MET A 739 17.51 1.02 -14.79
C MET A 739 17.46 0.26 -16.14
N GLU A 740 17.81 0.92 -17.24
CA GLU A 740 17.82 0.32 -18.59
C GLU A 740 18.88 -0.77 -18.75
N THR A 741 19.99 -0.70 -17.99
CA THR A 741 21.12 -1.64 -18.11
C THR A 741 21.07 -2.80 -17.11
N TYR A 742 20.49 -2.60 -15.93
CA TYR A 742 20.53 -3.56 -14.82
C TYR A 742 19.17 -3.80 -14.16
N GLY A 743 18.43 -2.74 -13.83
CA GLY A 743 17.14 -2.87 -13.13
C GLY A 743 16.13 -3.71 -13.91
N ASP A 744 15.78 -3.28 -15.13
CA ASP A 744 14.82 -3.99 -15.98
C ASP A 744 15.15 -3.82 -17.47
N ILE A 745 16.07 -4.65 -17.97
CA ILE A 745 16.48 -4.64 -19.38
C ILE A 745 15.24 -4.90 -20.27
N GLY A 746 14.80 -3.86 -20.98
CA GLY A 746 13.60 -3.91 -21.82
C GLY A 746 12.26 -3.76 -21.09
N PHE A 747 12.25 -3.31 -19.84
CA PHE A 747 11.06 -2.93 -19.05
C PHE A 747 9.97 -4.02 -18.96
N LEU A 748 10.37 -5.28 -18.80
CA LEU A 748 9.46 -6.42 -18.74
C LEU A 748 8.93 -6.68 -17.31
N LYS A 749 9.74 -6.45 -16.28
CA LYS A 749 9.33 -6.51 -14.86
C LYS A 749 8.28 -5.43 -14.55
N HIS A 750 8.51 -4.18 -14.97
CA HIS A 750 7.54 -3.07 -14.85
C HIS A 750 6.19 -3.43 -15.47
N VAL A 751 6.20 -4.02 -16.67
CA VAL A 751 4.99 -4.44 -17.38
C VAL A 751 4.27 -5.59 -16.65
N ALA A 752 5.00 -6.50 -16.00
CA ALA A 752 4.41 -7.54 -15.16
C ALA A 752 3.80 -6.97 -13.86
N VAL A 753 4.50 -6.07 -13.16
CA VAL A 753 4.01 -5.38 -11.96
C VAL A 753 2.76 -4.55 -12.26
N SER A 754 2.79 -3.73 -13.32
CA SER A 754 1.63 -2.96 -13.82
C SER A 754 0.41 -3.85 -14.06
N LYS A 755 0.62 -5.05 -14.62
CA LYS A 755 -0.44 -6.01 -14.88
C LYS A 755 -0.96 -6.65 -13.59
N ASN A 756 -0.10 -6.92 -12.61
CA ASN A 756 -0.48 -7.46 -11.31
C ASN A 756 -1.28 -6.44 -10.48
N LEU A 757 -0.74 -5.24 -10.21
CA LEU A 757 -1.44 -4.16 -9.48
C LEU A 757 -2.80 -3.84 -10.11
N GLY A 758 -2.83 -3.66 -11.43
CA GLY A 758 -4.07 -3.38 -12.15
C GLY A 758 -5.10 -4.50 -12.07
N LEU A 759 -4.66 -5.77 -12.05
CA LEU A 759 -5.54 -6.93 -11.88
C LEU A 759 -6.09 -7.03 -10.44
N GLN A 760 -5.29 -6.69 -9.42
CA GLN A 760 -5.76 -6.56 -8.03
C GLN A 760 -6.83 -5.47 -7.92
N ALA A 761 -6.52 -4.26 -8.38
CA ALA A 761 -7.44 -3.13 -8.39
C ALA A 761 -8.75 -3.45 -9.13
N LEU A 762 -8.68 -4.01 -10.33
CA LEU A 762 -9.85 -4.45 -11.10
C LEU A 762 -10.71 -5.46 -10.36
N ARG A 763 -10.10 -6.36 -9.59
CA ARG A 763 -10.83 -7.38 -8.82
C ARG A 763 -11.52 -6.78 -7.61
N ILE A 764 -10.86 -5.95 -6.82
CA ILE A 764 -11.51 -5.24 -5.70
C ILE A 764 -12.64 -4.33 -6.22
N ALA A 765 -12.40 -3.58 -7.31
CA ALA A 765 -13.36 -2.63 -7.86
C ALA A 765 -14.56 -3.24 -8.61
N ASN A 766 -14.48 -4.51 -9.08
CA ASN A 766 -15.57 -5.21 -9.77
C ASN A 766 -16.18 -6.41 -9.00
N ALA A 767 -15.60 -6.85 -7.90
CA ALA A 767 -16.15 -7.96 -7.12
C ALA A 767 -17.47 -7.57 -6.44
N ILE A 768 -18.45 -8.48 -6.44
CA ILE A 768 -19.77 -8.20 -5.82
C ILE A 768 -19.67 -8.21 -4.29
N VAL A 769 -19.00 -9.22 -3.73
CA VAL A 769 -18.54 -9.25 -2.34
C VAL A 769 -17.03 -9.07 -2.39
N LEU A 770 -16.46 -8.28 -1.48
CA LEU A 770 -15.02 -8.03 -1.45
C LEU A 770 -14.20 -9.33 -1.39
N PRO A 771 -13.05 -9.39 -2.09
CA PRO A 771 -12.21 -10.59 -2.19
C PRO A 771 -11.43 -10.90 -0.90
N PHE A 772 -11.80 -10.30 0.23
CA PHE A 772 -11.10 -10.46 1.50
C PHE A 772 -11.31 -11.86 2.11
N ASN A 773 -10.26 -12.39 2.73
CA ASN A 773 -10.30 -13.62 3.53
C ASN A 773 -10.12 -13.30 5.03
N THR A 774 -11.23 -13.01 5.73
CA THR A 774 -11.24 -12.77 7.18
C THR A 774 -11.00 -14.04 8.00
N THR A 775 -11.06 -15.23 7.38
CA THR A 775 -10.71 -16.50 8.01
C THR A 775 -9.19 -16.68 8.06
N HIS A 776 -8.45 -16.33 7.00
CA HIS A 776 -6.97 -16.33 7.01
C HIS A 776 -6.43 -15.40 8.10
N TYR A 777 -6.93 -14.16 8.17
CA TYR A 777 -6.61 -13.21 9.24
C TYR A 777 -6.80 -13.84 10.65
N ALA A 778 -7.90 -14.54 10.87
CA ALA A 778 -8.19 -15.17 12.16
C ALA A 778 -7.30 -16.37 12.50
N PHE A 779 -6.68 -17.02 11.49
CA PHE A 779 -5.65 -18.04 11.71
C PHE A 779 -4.26 -17.43 11.90
N GLN A 780 -3.88 -16.43 11.10
CA GLN A 780 -2.57 -15.79 11.21
C GLN A 780 -2.38 -15.04 12.56
N LEU A 781 -3.46 -14.51 13.16
CA LEU A 781 -3.45 -14.00 14.55
C LEU A 781 -3.13 -15.07 15.61
N ASP A 782 -3.47 -16.33 15.34
CA ASP A 782 -3.22 -17.48 16.21
C ASP A 782 -1.72 -17.87 16.14
N GLU A 783 -1.17 -17.89 14.93
CA GLU A 783 0.26 -18.09 14.65
C GLU A 783 1.12 -16.96 15.26
N TYR A 784 0.70 -15.70 15.13
CA TYR A 784 1.36 -14.56 15.80
C TYR A 784 1.33 -14.69 17.33
N LEU A 785 0.23 -15.19 17.91
CA LEU A 785 0.17 -15.43 19.35
C LEU A 785 1.01 -16.64 19.78
N ASP A 786 1.26 -17.64 18.91
CA ASP A 786 2.23 -18.71 19.21
C ASP A 786 3.65 -18.13 19.38
N ILE A 787 4.03 -17.17 18.52
CA ILE A 787 5.31 -16.44 18.63
C ILE A 787 5.36 -15.62 19.94
N VAL A 788 4.29 -14.90 20.26
CA VAL A 788 4.21 -14.10 21.50
C VAL A 788 4.23 -15.00 22.75
N GLU A 789 3.56 -16.16 22.74
CA GLU A 789 3.63 -17.16 23.83
C GLU A 789 5.05 -17.74 23.97
N ALA A 790 5.76 -17.99 22.87
CA ALA A 790 7.15 -18.45 22.89
C ALA A 790 8.12 -17.39 23.46
N LEU A 791 7.98 -16.11 23.07
CA LEU A 791 8.75 -15.01 23.64
C LEU A 791 8.41 -14.78 25.12
N ALA A 792 7.13 -14.81 25.47
CA ALA A 792 6.63 -14.69 26.84
C ALA A 792 7.16 -15.80 27.77
N SER A 793 7.44 -17.00 27.24
CA SER A 793 8.04 -18.09 28.03
C SER A 793 9.50 -17.84 28.47
N GLN A 794 10.19 -16.88 27.84
CA GLN A 794 11.56 -16.47 28.16
C GLN A 794 11.58 -15.28 29.14
N SER A 795 10.44 -14.63 29.36
CA SER A 795 10.30 -13.51 30.30
C SER A 795 10.31 -13.99 31.76
N PRO A 796 10.93 -13.23 32.70
CA PRO A 796 10.77 -13.46 34.14
C PRO A 796 9.32 -13.36 34.64
N VAL A 797 8.44 -12.74 33.86
CA VAL A 797 6.99 -12.61 34.13
C VAL A 797 6.23 -13.21 32.94
N VAL A 798 5.56 -14.34 33.17
CA VAL A 798 4.75 -15.03 32.15
C VAL A 798 3.31 -14.48 32.18
N PRO A 799 2.85 -13.69 31.19
CA PRO A 799 1.46 -13.23 31.10
C PRO A 799 0.48 -14.38 30.83
N ASN A 800 -0.74 -14.28 31.37
CA ASN A 800 -1.82 -15.22 31.06
C ASN A 800 -2.50 -14.84 29.74
N LEU A 801 -2.03 -15.42 28.64
CA LEU A 801 -2.51 -15.15 27.27
C LEU A 801 -3.75 -15.98 26.86
N ALA A 802 -4.20 -16.92 27.70
CA ALA A 802 -5.35 -17.78 27.40
C ALA A 802 -6.67 -17.02 27.06
N PRO A 803 -7.00 -15.85 27.65
CA PRO A 803 -8.17 -15.06 27.24
C PRO A 803 -8.06 -14.50 25.82
N LEU A 804 -6.85 -14.13 25.37
CA LEU A 804 -6.60 -13.66 24.01
C LEU A 804 -6.74 -14.82 23.02
N ARG A 805 -6.16 -15.99 23.33
CA ARG A 805 -6.33 -17.20 22.51
C ARG A 805 -7.79 -17.63 22.40
N ALA A 806 -8.55 -17.58 23.49
CA ALA A 806 -9.99 -17.85 23.47
C ALA A 806 -10.75 -16.86 22.56
N SER A 807 -10.34 -15.59 22.52
CA SER A 807 -10.91 -14.56 21.64
C SER A 807 -10.57 -14.79 20.17
N ILE A 808 -9.33 -15.19 19.86
CA ILE A 808 -8.89 -15.57 18.50
C ILE A 808 -9.66 -16.80 18.02
N LYS A 809 -9.84 -17.82 18.87
CA LYS A 809 -10.66 -19.00 18.55
C LYS A 809 -12.12 -18.63 18.29
N ALA A 810 -12.70 -17.70 19.06
CA ALA A 810 -14.04 -17.18 18.80
C ALA A 810 -14.13 -16.43 17.46
N LEU A 811 -13.10 -15.66 17.10
CA LEU A 811 -12.99 -14.98 15.80
C LEU A 811 -12.88 -15.98 14.63
N GLN A 812 -12.08 -17.05 14.76
CA GLN A 812 -12.00 -18.13 13.77
C GLN A 812 -13.39 -18.76 13.49
N PHE A 813 -14.16 -19.08 14.54
CA PHE A 813 -15.54 -19.57 14.37
C PHE A 813 -16.49 -18.55 13.74
N ALA A 814 -16.31 -17.25 14.02
CA ALA A 814 -17.12 -16.18 13.42
C ALA A 814 -16.80 -16.00 11.93
N SER A 815 -15.53 -15.96 11.53
CA SER A 815 -15.10 -15.83 10.14
C SER A 815 -15.52 -17.05 9.30
N LEU A 816 -15.38 -18.27 9.81
CA LEU A 816 -15.86 -19.49 9.13
C LEU A 816 -17.38 -19.47 8.88
N LYS A 817 -18.17 -18.89 9.81
CA LYS A 817 -19.61 -18.68 9.62
C LYS A 817 -19.89 -17.59 8.57
N LEU A 818 -19.09 -16.53 8.52
CA LEU A 818 -19.20 -15.46 7.54
C LEU A 818 -18.90 -15.96 6.11
N ASP A 819 -17.87 -16.79 5.92
CA ASP A 819 -17.55 -17.39 4.62
C ASP A 819 -18.66 -18.33 4.12
N HIS A 820 -19.26 -19.11 5.04
CA HIS A 820 -20.43 -19.90 4.73
C HIS A 820 -21.60 -18.99 4.26
N GLU A 821 -21.92 -17.92 4.98
CA GLU A 821 -22.98 -16.98 4.59
C GLU A 821 -22.69 -16.27 3.26
N LYS A 822 -21.45 -15.82 3.03
CA LYS A 822 -20.92 -15.26 1.76
C LYS A 822 -21.19 -16.20 0.59
N PHE A 823 -20.84 -17.48 0.72
CA PHE A 823 -21.07 -18.50 -0.32
C PHE A 823 -22.55 -18.66 -0.68
N TYR A 824 -23.46 -18.73 0.31
CA TYR A 824 -24.90 -18.85 0.05
C TYR A 824 -25.50 -17.56 -0.53
N ALA A 825 -25.08 -16.38 -0.06
CA ALA A 825 -25.50 -15.09 -0.58
C ALA A 825 -25.12 -14.93 -2.07
N GLU A 826 -23.86 -15.20 -2.41
CA GLU A 826 -23.39 -15.21 -3.80
C GLU A 826 -24.16 -16.20 -4.68
N LYS A 827 -24.31 -17.45 -4.23
CA LYS A 827 -25.03 -18.50 -4.95
C LYS A 827 -26.50 -18.13 -5.19
N TYR A 828 -27.13 -17.46 -4.23
CA TYR A 828 -28.48 -16.93 -4.34
C TYR A 828 -28.58 -15.76 -5.33
N LEU A 829 -27.68 -14.78 -5.24
CA LEU A 829 -27.66 -13.63 -6.15
C LEU A 829 -27.36 -14.06 -7.60
N ARG A 830 -26.38 -14.94 -7.82
CA ARG A 830 -26.07 -15.54 -9.14
C ARG A 830 -27.30 -16.28 -9.70
N ARG A 831 -28.12 -16.92 -8.86
CA ARG A 831 -29.41 -17.53 -9.24
C ARG A 831 -30.48 -16.47 -9.58
N LEU A 832 -30.59 -15.37 -8.83
CA LEU A 832 -31.50 -14.27 -9.13
C LEU A 832 -31.16 -13.60 -10.46
N ILE A 833 -29.89 -13.27 -10.72
CA ILE A 833 -29.43 -12.67 -11.97
C ILE A 833 -29.74 -13.58 -13.16
N ARG A 834 -29.49 -14.90 -13.05
CA ARG A 834 -29.87 -15.88 -14.07
C ARG A 834 -31.38 -15.90 -14.32
N ARG A 835 -32.21 -15.92 -13.27
CA ARG A 835 -33.68 -15.88 -13.38
C ARG A 835 -34.21 -14.59 -14.01
N TRP A 836 -33.62 -13.44 -13.67
CA TRP A 836 -33.97 -12.14 -14.23
C TRP A 836 -33.58 -12.05 -15.71
N ARG A 837 -32.36 -12.47 -16.09
CA ARG A 837 -31.92 -12.56 -17.49
C ARG A 837 -32.84 -13.46 -18.31
N TRP A 838 -33.22 -14.62 -17.77
CA TRP A 838 -34.19 -15.54 -18.40
C TRP A 838 -35.57 -14.90 -18.58
N TRP A 839 -36.14 -14.30 -17.52
CA TRP A 839 -37.45 -13.65 -17.60
C TRP A 839 -37.45 -12.47 -18.59
N HIS A 840 -36.38 -11.68 -18.62
CA HIS A 840 -36.22 -10.58 -19.58
C HIS A 840 -36.06 -11.10 -21.01
N HIS A 841 -35.33 -12.20 -21.22
CA HIS A 841 -35.27 -12.88 -22.52
C HIS A 841 -36.66 -13.37 -22.94
N CYS A 842 -37.39 -14.09 -22.08
CA CYS A 842 -38.75 -14.55 -22.36
C CYS A 842 -39.68 -13.38 -22.68
N LYS A 843 -39.65 -12.28 -21.92
CA LYS A 843 -40.44 -11.06 -22.20
C LYS A 843 -40.08 -10.43 -23.55
N LYS A 844 -38.79 -10.41 -23.93
CA LYS A 844 -38.31 -9.90 -25.22
C LYS A 844 -38.73 -10.81 -26.39
N THR A 845 -38.68 -12.13 -26.19
CA THR A 845 -39.10 -13.15 -27.18
C THR A 845 -40.61 -13.16 -27.36
N VAL A 846 -41.40 -13.08 -26.28
CA VAL A 846 -42.87 -12.91 -26.34
C VAL A 846 -43.24 -11.58 -27.00
N LYS A 847 -42.57 -10.46 -26.70
CA LYS A 847 -42.80 -9.19 -27.42
C LYS A 847 -42.48 -9.31 -28.91
N LYS A 848 -41.36 -9.95 -29.29
CA LYS A 848 -41.03 -10.24 -30.70
C LYS A 848 -42.09 -11.12 -31.37
N PHE A 849 -42.55 -12.17 -30.71
CA PHE A 849 -43.58 -13.07 -31.22
C PHE A 849 -44.91 -12.34 -31.40
N GLY A 850 -45.36 -11.57 -30.40
CA GLY A 850 -46.58 -10.77 -30.49
C GLY A 850 -46.56 -9.72 -31.61
N MET A 851 -45.42 -9.05 -31.84
CA MET A 851 -45.25 -8.17 -33.00
C MET A 851 -45.31 -8.95 -34.32
N LYS A 852 -44.65 -10.11 -34.41
CA LYS A 852 -44.70 -10.96 -35.61
C LYS A 852 -46.11 -11.50 -35.89
N VAL A 853 -46.88 -11.84 -34.86
CA VAL A 853 -48.28 -12.28 -34.96
C VAL A 853 -49.20 -11.14 -35.38
N LYS A 854 -49.05 -9.92 -34.85
CA LYS A 854 -49.79 -8.74 -35.34
C LYS A 854 -49.58 -8.53 -36.84
N ASN A 855 -48.32 -8.57 -37.29
CA ASN A 855 -47.96 -8.39 -38.70
C ASN A 855 -48.51 -9.50 -39.61
N VAL A 856 -48.66 -10.74 -39.11
CA VAL A 856 -49.20 -11.88 -39.88
C VAL A 856 -50.73 -11.92 -39.91
N LEU A 857 -51.39 -11.55 -38.82
CA LEU A 857 -52.86 -11.55 -38.71
C LEU A 857 -53.54 -10.30 -39.30
N GLY A 858 -52.81 -9.46 -40.04
CA GLY A 858 -53.36 -8.24 -40.65
C GLY A 858 -53.73 -7.13 -39.66
N PHE A 859 -53.42 -7.29 -38.36
CA PHE A 859 -53.58 -6.25 -37.35
C PHE A 859 -52.52 -5.15 -37.55
N LYS A 860 -52.76 -4.29 -38.55
CA LYS A 860 -52.19 -2.94 -38.58
C LYS A 860 -52.48 -2.28 -37.23
N SER A 861 -51.45 -1.72 -36.61
CA SER A 861 -51.65 -0.67 -35.61
C SER A 861 -52.29 0.53 -36.31
N GLU A 862 -53.32 1.13 -35.71
CA GLU A 862 -53.99 2.32 -36.24
C GLU A 862 -53.02 3.52 -36.38
N GLU A 863 -51.88 3.46 -35.66
CA GLU A 863 -50.71 4.35 -35.79
C GLU A 863 -50.13 4.44 -37.21
N GLU A 864 -50.45 3.52 -38.14
CA GLU A 864 -49.93 3.53 -39.53
C GLU A 864 -50.96 3.99 -40.59
N VAL A 865 -52.08 4.60 -40.16
CA VAL A 865 -53.06 5.26 -41.06
C VAL A 865 -53.34 6.73 -40.66
N HIS A 866 -52.60 7.28 -39.70
CA HIS A 866 -52.63 8.71 -39.35
C HIS A 866 -51.23 9.36 -39.33
N SER A 867 -50.59 9.34 -40.51
CA SER A 867 -49.56 10.31 -40.90
C SER A 867 -50.13 11.60 -41.49
N LYS A 868 -51.43 11.88 -41.27
CA LYS A 868 -51.93 13.26 -41.31
C LYS A 868 -51.28 14.05 -40.18
N GLU A 869 -50.90 15.28 -40.46
CA GLU A 869 -50.27 16.17 -39.48
C GLU A 869 -51.17 16.31 -38.24
N ILE A 870 -50.72 15.79 -37.09
CA ILE A 870 -51.32 16.11 -35.80
C ILE A 870 -50.91 17.54 -35.48
N HIS A 871 -51.69 18.49 -35.99
CA HIS A 871 -51.52 19.91 -35.74
C HIS A 871 -51.80 20.16 -34.26
N MET A 872 -50.73 20.18 -33.44
CA MET A 872 -50.83 20.37 -32.00
C MET A 872 -51.47 21.74 -31.73
N PRO A 873 -52.65 21.80 -31.09
CA PRO A 873 -53.26 23.09 -30.75
C PRO A 873 -52.36 23.82 -29.76
N GLU A 874 -51.98 25.06 -30.07
CA GLU A 874 -51.26 25.91 -29.12
C GLU A 874 -52.21 26.31 -28.00
N TYR A 875 -52.02 25.73 -26.82
CA TYR A 875 -52.78 26.15 -25.66
C TYR A 875 -52.20 27.44 -25.08
N THR A 876 -53.06 28.44 -24.90
CA THR A 876 -52.72 29.68 -24.21
C THR A 876 -53.25 29.56 -22.79
N ALA A 877 -52.36 29.62 -21.80
CA ALA A 877 -52.77 29.64 -20.40
C ALA A 877 -53.49 30.96 -20.06
N ALA A 878 -54.25 30.99 -18.95
CA ALA A 878 -55.05 32.17 -18.56
C ALA A 878 -54.24 33.46 -18.34
N ASN A 879 -52.91 33.36 -18.22
CA ASN A 879 -51.96 34.48 -18.17
C ASN A 879 -51.44 34.95 -19.55
N GLY A 880 -51.99 34.43 -20.65
CA GLY A 880 -51.58 34.76 -22.03
C GLY A 880 -50.37 33.97 -22.56
N GLN A 881 -49.75 33.09 -21.76
CA GLN A 881 -48.53 32.38 -22.14
C GLN A 881 -48.85 31.13 -22.98
N ARG A 882 -48.23 30.99 -24.15
CA ARG A 882 -48.40 29.81 -25.03
C ARG A 882 -47.52 28.65 -24.57
N ILE A 883 -48.11 27.46 -24.44
CA ILE A 883 -47.42 26.26 -23.96
C ILE A 883 -47.52 25.14 -25.02
N ARG A 884 -46.36 24.56 -25.39
CA ARG A 884 -46.27 23.36 -26.23
C ARG A 884 -45.65 22.21 -25.42
N PRO A 885 -46.42 21.16 -25.04
CA PRO A 885 -45.88 20.04 -24.26
C PRO A 885 -44.91 19.18 -25.09
N ARG A 886 -43.80 18.70 -24.49
CA ARG A 886 -42.85 17.80 -25.17
C ARG A 886 -43.50 16.47 -25.56
N VAL A 887 -43.19 16.00 -26.76
CA VAL A 887 -43.67 14.74 -27.34
C VAL A 887 -43.43 13.58 -26.36
N GLY A 888 -44.45 12.76 -26.14
CA GLY A 888 -44.45 11.66 -25.17
C GLY A 888 -45.12 11.96 -23.82
N ARG A 889 -45.23 13.24 -23.40
CA ARG A 889 -45.95 13.61 -22.15
C ARG A 889 -47.43 13.96 -22.38
N TYR A 890 -47.86 14.16 -23.62
CA TYR A 890 -49.20 14.63 -23.99
C TYR A 890 -50.38 13.83 -23.39
N PRO A 891 -50.39 12.47 -23.36
CA PRO A 891 -51.50 11.72 -22.75
C PRO A 891 -51.59 11.89 -21.23
N ALA A 892 -50.45 12.10 -20.55
CA ALA A 892 -50.43 12.38 -19.11
C ALA A 892 -50.90 13.81 -18.83
N TRP A 893 -50.47 14.77 -19.65
CA TRP A 893 -50.91 16.17 -19.54
C TRP A 893 -52.40 16.35 -19.83
N LEU A 894 -52.96 15.67 -20.82
CA LEU A 894 -54.42 15.66 -21.06
C LEU A 894 -55.18 15.13 -19.83
N LYS A 895 -54.69 14.05 -19.22
CA LYS A 895 -55.29 13.49 -18.01
C LYS A 895 -55.19 14.45 -16.81
N GLU A 896 -54.07 15.16 -16.68
CA GLU A 896 -53.82 16.20 -15.68
C GLU A 896 -54.74 17.44 -15.89
N GLN A 897 -55.06 17.80 -17.14
CA GLN A 897 -56.08 18.83 -17.44
C GLN A 897 -57.51 18.31 -17.20
N GLU A 898 -57.82 17.07 -17.56
CA GLU A 898 -59.12 16.45 -17.27
C GLU A 898 -59.39 16.32 -15.76
N GLU A 899 -58.36 16.04 -14.96
CA GLU A 899 -58.46 15.94 -13.51
C GLU A 899 -58.69 17.32 -12.89
N LYS A 900 -57.95 18.35 -13.34
CA LYS A 900 -58.24 19.75 -12.96
C LYS A 900 -59.63 20.23 -13.37
N ALA A 901 -60.07 19.93 -14.59
CA ALA A 901 -61.41 20.31 -15.05
C ALA A 901 -62.52 19.60 -14.25
N LYS A 902 -62.25 18.42 -13.68
CA LYS A 902 -63.16 17.71 -12.77
C LYS A 902 -63.12 18.28 -11.34
N GLU A 903 -61.97 18.78 -10.89
CA GLU A 903 -61.87 19.52 -9.62
C GLU A 903 -62.57 20.88 -9.70
N GLU A 904 -62.38 21.64 -10.78
CA GLU A 904 -63.08 22.90 -11.04
C GLU A 904 -64.59 22.69 -11.20
N ALA A 905 -65.02 21.64 -11.92
CA ALA A 905 -66.44 21.28 -12.05
C ALA A 905 -67.06 20.65 -10.79
N ALA A 906 -66.27 20.27 -9.79
CA ALA A 906 -66.77 19.79 -8.49
C ALA A 906 -67.21 20.93 -7.56
N TRP A 907 -66.87 22.19 -7.87
CA TRP A 907 -67.31 23.35 -7.12
C TRP A 907 -68.59 23.97 -7.72
N PRO A 908 -69.72 24.03 -6.99
CA PRO A 908 -70.91 24.70 -7.48
C PRO A 908 -70.71 26.23 -7.52
N PRO A 909 -71.16 26.92 -8.59
CA PRO A 909 -70.97 28.36 -8.70
C PRO A 909 -71.94 29.15 -7.82
N HIS A 910 -71.54 30.38 -7.47
CA HIS A 910 -72.32 31.45 -6.83
C HIS A 910 -72.65 31.31 -5.32
N LEU A 911 -71.63 31.53 -4.47
CA LEU A 911 -71.78 32.42 -3.31
C LEU A 911 -70.62 33.43 -3.29
N PRO A 912 -70.87 34.72 -2.97
CA PRO A 912 -69.81 35.74 -2.91
C PRO A 912 -68.95 35.58 -1.65
N HIS A 913 -67.64 35.71 -1.77
CA HIS A 913 -66.73 35.74 -0.64
C HIS A 913 -66.91 37.05 0.18
N PRO A 914 -67.19 36.99 1.49
CA PRO A 914 -67.04 38.13 2.39
C PRO A 914 -65.56 38.41 2.68
N HIS A 915 -65.19 39.67 2.92
CA HIS A 915 -63.83 40.05 3.27
C HIS A 915 -63.54 39.89 4.77
N LEU A 916 -62.47 39.13 5.09
CA LEU A 916 -61.65 39.22 6.32
C LEU A 916 -62.33 38.86 7.67
N PRO A 917 -61.60 38.70 8.80
CA PRO A 917 -60.14 38.49 8.99
C PRO A 917 -59.81 37.17 9.73
N HIS A 918 -58.52 36.91 10.04
CA HIS A 918 -58.11 35.93 11.07
C HIS A 918 -58.60 36.34 12.48
N PRO A 919 -58.93 35.38 13.38
CA PRO A 919 -57.99 35.06 14.46
C PRO A 919 -58.03 33.60 15.02
N HIS A 920 -57.07 33.33 15.91
CA HIS A 920 -56.83 32.20 16.83
C HIS A 920 -58.04 31.39 17.37
N SER A 921 -57.86 30.07 17.61
CA SER A 921 -57.97 29.37 18.93
C SER A 921 -58.27 27.86 18.85
N PHE A 922 -57.73 27.09 19.83
CA PHE A 922 -58.11 25.70 20.21
C PHE A 922 -59.45 25.69 21.01
N PRO A 923 -60.23 24.58 21.18
CA PRO A 923 -59.80 23.39 21.95
C PRO A 923 -60.43 22.00 21.59
N HIS A 924 -60.27 21.02 22.49
CA HIS A 924 -60.47 19.56 22.34
C HIS A 924 -61.91 19.03 22.54
N ALA A 925 -62.24 17.92 21.84
CA ALA A 925 -62.99 16.73 22.35
C ALA A 925 -62.72 15.55 21.38
N LEU A 926 -62.40 14.30 21.74
CA LEU A 926 -63.02 13.30 22.64
C LEU A 926 -64.39 12.73 22.16
N PHE A 927 -64.42 11.60 21.43
CA PHE A 927 -64.76 10.26 21.97
C PHE A 927 -65.13 9.15 20.94
N PHE A 928 -64.92 7.89 21.38
CA PHE A 928 -65.57 6.60 21.04
C PHE A 928 -65.68 6.03 19.60
N ILE A 929 -65.21 4.78 19.50
CA ILE A 929 -65.61 3.75 18.52
C ILE A 929 -66.70 2.86 19.16
N PRO A 930 -67.66 2.33 18.38
CA PRO A 930 -68.13 0.97 18.61
C PRO A 930 -68.15 0.11 17.32
N LEU A 931 -67.96 -1.21 17.49
CA LEU A 931 -68.04 -2.21 16.41
C LEU A 931 -69.51 -2.57 16.08
N ALA A 932 -69.76 -3.04 14.85
CA ALA A 932 -70.94 -3.84 14.53
C ALA A 932 -70.61 -4.97 13.53
N PHE A 933 -71.11 -6.18 13.80
CA PHE A 933 -71.05 -7.34 12.89
C PHE A 933 -72.14 -7.26 11.82
N ARG A 934 -71.89 -7.80 10.60
CA ARG A 934 -72.44 -9.12 10.15
C ARG A 934 -72.16 -9.45 8.67
N SER A 935 -71.90 -10.74 8.41
CA SER A 935 -72.06 -11.42 7.10
C SER A 935 -73.53 -11.85 6.90
N PRO A 936 -73.99 -12.39 5.74
CA PRO A 936 -73.68 -13.78 5.36
C PRO A 936 -73.81 -14.17 3.85
N LEU A 937 -73.68 -15.48 3.57
CA LEU A 937 -74.06 -16.25 2.36
C LEU A 937 -73.19 -16.14 1.08
N GLY A 938 -72.91 -17.21 0.32
CA GLY A 938 -73.14 -18.64 0.61
C GLY A 938 -72.95 -19.60 -0.61
N PHE A 939 -72.72 -20.90 -0.33
CA PHE A 939 -72.76 -22.06 -1.27
C PHE A 939 -71.68 -22.10 -2.41
N ALA A 940 -71.21 -23.25 -2.94
CA ALA A 940 -71.48 -24.67 -2.67
C ALA A 940 -70.22 -25.59 -2.87
N ARG A 941 -70.37 -26.87 -2.49
CA ARG A 941 -69.42 -28.01 -2.63
C ARG A 941 -69.41 -28.59 -4.09
N ARG A 942 -68.69 -29.65 -4.52
CA ARG A 942 -68.25 -30.92 -3.85
C ARG A 942 -67.31 -31.80 -4.75
N THR A 943 -66.68 -32.84 -4.17
CA THR A 943 -66.16 -34.11 -4.79
C THR A 943 -64.99 -34.05 -5.81
N SER A 944 -64.13 -35.07 -5.99
CA SER A 944 -63.92 -36.41 -5.34
C SER A 944 -62.49 -36.98 -5.59
N HIS A 945 -62.12 -38.10 -4.93
CA HIS A 945 -60.82 -38.79 -5.08
C HIS A 945 -60.64 -39.60 -6.38
N PHE A 946 -59.39 -39.95 -6.72
CA PHE A 946 -58.92 -41.33 -7.00
C PHE A 946 -57.37 -41.39 -7.02
N GLY A 947 -56.79 -42.60 -7.04
CA GLY A 947 -55.35 -42.83 -7.29
C GLY A 947 -54.96 -44.31 -7.24
N PHE A 948 -53.89 -44.72 -7.93
CA PHE A 948 -53.18 -46.01 -7.78
C PHE A 948 -51.82 -45.99 -8.56
N LEU A 949 -50.93 -46.93 -8.24
CA LEU A 949 -49.69 -47.35 -8.95
C LEU A 949 -49.94 -48.77 -9.57
N PRO A 950 -48.99 -49.52 -10.21
CA PRO A 950 -47.55 -49.31 -10.50
C PRO A 950 -47.08 -49.72 -11.94
N ALA A 951 -45.75 -49.81 -12.18
CA ALA A 951 -45.01 -50.97 -12.77
C ALA A 951 -43.93 -50.66 -13.86
N HIS A 952 -42.65 -50.98 -13.53
CA HIS A 952 -41.53 -51.58 -14.33
C HIS A 952 -41.15 -51.05 -15.76
N SER A 953 -39.94 -51.28 -16.33
CA SER A 953 -38.82 -52.21 -15.98
C SER A 953 -37.47 -51.78 -16.60
N TYR A 954 -36.34 -52.04 -15.90
CA TYR A 954 -34.95 -52.31 -16.38
C TYR A 954 -34.26 -51.33 -17.37
N THR A 955 -32.92 -51.19 -17.50
CA THR A 955 -31.68 -51.85 -16.99
C THR A 955 -30.55 -50.78 -17.02
N THR A 956 -29.32 -50.85 -16.47
CA THR A 956 -28.52 -51.90 -15.77
C THR A 956 -27.76 -51.28 -14.56
N LEU A 957 -26.45 -51.52 -14.39
CA LEU A 957 -25.60 -51.22 -13.22
C LEU A 957 -24.11 -51.40 -13.61
N HIS A 958 -23.15 -50.76 -12.92
CA HIS A 958 -21.91 -51.43 -12.45
C HIS A 958 -21.13 -50.62 -11.40
N ILE A 959 -20.61 -51.32 -10.39
CA ILE A 959 -19.64 -50.90 -9.35
C ILE A 959 -18.80 -52.16 -9.03
N TYR A 960 -17.49 -52.06 -8.73
CA TYR A 960 -16.76 -52.99 -7.82
C TYR A 960 -15.40 -52.43 -7.37
N LEU A 961 -14.57 -53.24 -6.69
CA LEU A 961 -13.55 -52.84 -5.70
C LEU A 961 -12.06 -53.03 -6.14
N TYR A 962 -11.15 -52.59 -5.26
CA TYR A 962 -9.68 -52.74 -5.25
C TYR A 962 -9.13 -54.15 -5.58
N PRO A 963 -7.84 -54.24 -5.99
CA PRO A 963 -6.82 -54.78 -5.07
C PRO A 963 -5.52 -53.92 -4.98
N SER A 964 -4.53 -54.39 -4.20
CA SER A 964 -3.33 -53.63 -3.76
C SER A 964 -2.02 -54.43 -3.89
N SER A 965 -0.87 -53.76 -4.05
CA SER A 965 0.46 -54.30 -3.64
C SER A 965 1.60 -53.26 -3.64
N PHE A 966 2.32 -53.17 -2.51
CA PHE A 966 3.78 -52.90 -2.25
C PHE A 966 4.59 -51.90 -3.14
N ILE A 967 5.62 -51.18 -2.66
CA ILE A 967 6.65 -51.41 -1.60
C ILE A 967 6.90 -50.15 -0.72
N SER A 968 7.40 -50.36 0.50
CA SER A 968 7.82 -49.42 1.57
C SER A 968 9.07 -48.55 1.22
N HIS A 969 9.32 -47.39 1.86
CA HIS A 969 9.86 -47.27 3.23
C HIS A 969 9.58 -45.94 3.96
N SER A 970 9.61 -46.02 5.28
CA SER A 970 9.87 -44.95 6.27
C SER A 970 10.83 -45.57 7.33
N PRO A 971 11.46 -44.84 8.29
CA PRO A 971 10.73 -44.18 9.40
C PRO A 971 11.39 -42.94 10.09
N HIS A 972 10.61 -42.24 10.92
CA HIS A 972 11.09 -41.58 12.15
C HIS A 972 10.90 -42.52 13.36
N PRO A 973 11.73 -42.43 14.40
CA PRO A 973 11.23 -41.93 15.71
C PRO A 973 12.23 -40.94 16.38
N ALA A 974 11.88 -40.02 17.29
CA ALA A 974 10.84 -39.91 18.33
C ALA A 974 11.23 -40.47 19.72
N SER A 975 10.91 -39.71 20.78
CA SER A 975 11.50 -39.81 22.13
C SER A 975 10.58 -40.48 23.17
N ALA A 976 11.14 -41.09 24.23
CA ALA A 976 10.39 -41.47 25.45
C ALA A 976 11.29 -41.68 26.70
N CYS A 977 10.73 -41.53 27.89
CA CYS A 977 11.33 -41.87 29.19
C CYS A 977 10.33 -42.66 30.07
N MET A 978 10.78 -43.47 31.05
CA MET A 978 9.97 -43.79 32.25
C MET A 978 10.75 -44.34 33.46
N HIS A 979 10.07 -44.50 34.60
CA HIS A 979 10.60 -44.64 35.98
C HIS A 979 10.64 -46.05 36.58
N ILE A 980 11.46 -46.23 37.64
CA ILE A 980 11.22 -47.13 38.80
C ILE A 980 11.55 -46.39 40.14
N ARG A 981 11.05 -46.87 41.30
CA ARG A 981 11.16 -46.37 42.72
C ARG A 981 11.22 -47.59 43.69
N PRO A 982 11.20 -47.52 45.07
CA PRO A 982 11.28 -46.42 46.08
C PRO A 982 12.45 -46.66 47.13
N VAL A 983 12.55 -46.29 48.44
CA VAL A 983 11.63 -45.76 49.48
C VAL A 983 12.21 -44.78 50.58
N PRO A 984 13.19 -45.12 51.47
CA PRO A 984 13.17 -44.61 52.88
C PRO A 984 14.54 -44.11 53.46
N PRO A 985 14.66 -43.65 54.75
CA PRO A 985 13.64 -43.31 55.77
C PRO A 985 13.72 -41.89 56.42
N THR A 986 12.62 -41.54 57.13
CA THR A 986 12.50 -40.65 58.32
C THR A 986 12.46 -39.09 58.24
N ARG A 987 11.79 -38.51 59.24
CA ARG A 987 11.45 -37.09 59.56
C ARG A 987 11.87 -36.82 61.06
N PRO A 988 11.47 -35.75 61.82
CA PRO A 988 10.67 -34.53 61.52
C PRO A 988 11.11 -33.17 62.16
N CYS A 989 10.41 -32.10 61.73
CA CYS A 989 10.00 -30.84 62.42
C CYS A 989 10.66 -30.33 63.73
N THR A 990 10.94 -29.00 63.79
CA THR A 990 10.25 -28.00 64.66
C THR A 990 10.78 -26.56 64.52
N CYS A 991 10.00 -25.58 65.00
CA CYS A 991 10.34 -24.16 65.27
C CYS A 991 9.91 -23.86 66.74
N PRO A 992 10.00 -22.64 67.35
CA PRO A 992 10.39 -21.30 66.83
C PRO A 992 11.22 -20.42 67.82
N VAL A 993 11.22 -19.09 67.62
CA VAL A 993 11.51 -17.96 68.56
C VAL A 993 12.95 -17.40 68.62
N SER A 994 13.01 -16.08 68.88
CA SER A 994 14.10 -15.10 68.78
C SER A 994 14.94 -14.87 70.06
N VAL A 995 16.08 -14.18 69.94
CA VAL A 995 16.50 -13.02 70.78
C VAL A 995 17.72 -12.28 70.17
N CYS A 996 17.82 -10.96 70.39
CA CYS A 996 19.02 -10.12 70.10
C CYS A 996 19.48 -9.43 71.41
N PRO A 997 20.71 -8.91 71.52
CA PRO A 997 20.86 -7.44 71.39
C PRO A 997 22.26 -6.86 70.99
N HIS A 998 22.27 -5.57 70.60
CA HIS A 998 23.37 -4.57 70.69
C HIS A 998 24.67 -4.74 69.85
N ALA A 999 25.37 -3.67 69.39
CA ALA A 999 25.08 -2.22 69.39
C ALA A 999 25.98 -1.42 68.39
N HIS A 1000 25.46 -0.27 67.90
CA HIS A 1000 26.11 1.01 67.47
C HIS A 1000 27.55 1.04 66.87
N THR A 1001 27.92 1.77 65.80
CA THR A 1001 27.33 2.85 64.95
C THR A 1001 28.25 3.06 63.70
N TYR A 1002 28.10 3.94 62.69
CA TYR A 1002 27.21 5.08 62.34
C TYR A 1002 27.27 5.36 60.80
N ILE A 1003 26.51 6.37 60.31
CA ILE A 1003 26.74 7.31 59.16
C ILE A 1003 27.43 6.80 57.86
N HIS A 1004 26.91 7.02 56.64
CA HIS A 1004 25.53 7.23 56.14
C HIS A 1004 25.55 7.20 54.58
N SER A 1005 24.61 6.52 53.91
CA SER A 1005 24.48 6.57 52.44
C SER A 1005 23.10 6.13 51.93
N LEU A 1006 22.35 7.07 51.31
CA LEU A 1006 21.11 6.84 50.53
C LEU A 1006 19.98 6.12 51.34
N PRO A 1007 18.83 5.63 50.80
CA PRO A 1007 18.31 5.61 49.41
C PRO A 1007 16.78 5.88 49.21
N PHE A 1008 16.34 5.76 47.93
CA PHE A 1008 15.00 5.39 47.40
C PHE A 1008 13.85 6.42 47.22
N SER A 1009 12.89 5.99 46.39
CA SER A 1009 11.72 6.67 45.78
C SER A 1009 12.03 7.70 44.67
N SER A 1010 11.34 7.74 43.52
CA SER A 1010 10.29 6.84 42.99
C SER A 1010 10.24 6.86 41.44
N LEU A 1011 10.04 5.71 40.79
CA LEU A 1011 9.57 5.64 39.40
C LEU A 1011 8.05 5.44 39.37
N GLU A 1012 7.36 6.19 38.52
CA GLU A 1012 6.08 5.77 37.95
C GLU A 1012 6.30 5.40 36.48
N LEU A 1013 5.97 4.18 36.08
CA LEU A 1013 5.85 3.82 34.68
C LEU A 1013 4.45 4.21 34.21
N VAL A 1014 4.37 5.04 33.17
CA VAL A 1014 3.16 5.21 32.37
C VAL A 1014 3.41 4.61 31.00
N HIS A 1015 2.81 3.45 30.74
CA HIS A 1015 2.70 2.87 29.40
C HIS A 1015 1.43 3.36 28.73
N THR A 1016 1.59 4.12 27.64
CA THR A 1016 0.67 4.18 26.49
C THR A 1016 1.53 4.45 25.26
#